data_AF-A0A7G9GQH8-F1
#
_entry.id   AF-A0A7G9GQH8-F1
#
_cell.length_a   1.000
_cell.length_b   1.000
_cell.length_c   1.000
_cell.angle_alpha   90.00
_cell.angle_beta   90.00
_cell.angle_gamma   90.00
#
_symmetry.space_group_name_H-M   'P 1'
#
loop_
_entity.id
_entity.type
_entity.pdbx_description
1 polymer ?
#
loop_
_entity_poly.entity_id
_entity_poly.type
_entity_poly.pdbx_seq_one_letter_code
_entity_poly.pdbx_strand_id
1 'polypeptide(L)'
;MKSNKTRSAMTALVVAAMLCSAAMPIRAAEAQWVNNNGTWSYVKEDGSIAKGWIKDGDCWYAFDDNGAMRTGWIASNEHWYFMGESGVMQADAWVEDNGARYYIKGTGVMAKDYVKDGYELTEDGKAIPLAESKSVVLTAPEALEGEVIEGNLYVDVTTAKALELKGVTVKGKLVVIGDNKTAGKLTITDSKIEAISTQTRNTEVVLSGETEVKTIVLEETAAVTPDKSYKGEVEKIEVQSTTKGEIVIEVPAQEVSTRTYASVDIQAPVESLEVKTDTQIKVNADVKNVVVTESAKDTAIEVSKGSTVGTLTADAPVNIDGKGTINKVEANVDGVEAGKDTVIKNVDKAEDVEQAPEVNKPSTGGSTGGSGGGSTTPTKTEIEKFKEAFETELKGDFKTNAENNGVTVTYSGTTINGDIKTDTKPVWAFVKATILDSIKTVSNNYTDIQSVTINDKDESEKTTGVMAIGDLKSPSVENLENWGNSLFGKTSSEELIALTLADVEGKSYTVEFTLNNSSKVTYTVNLSNQTKIATAKTNLQTKVKTAVSNLNENGLADVSVSNQTISTVFNSAETKISDVHGTGLFGILTTLKQEGVQKYKFNDTASGTEITEPTLEGLLGILANYLSPIDSSDITNTTVSNLVDKDVRVKVTYKENNTTVEVEYTFDFSVKPQTASENATIEG
;
A
#
# COMPACT_ATOMS: atom_id res chain seq x y z
N MET A 1 -21.52 49.94 -58.22
CA MET A 1 -22.06 48.80 -59.01
C MET A 1 -21.49 47.49 -58.47
N LYS A 2 -22.19 46.38 -58.73
CA LYS A 2 -21.80 44.94 -58.72
C LYS A 2 -20.27 44.62 -58.76
N SER A 3 -19.72 43.52 -58.24
CA SER A 3 -20.24 42.38 -57.42
C SER A 3 -19.11 41.35 -57.10
N ASN A 4 -19.33 40.48 -56.10
CA ASN A 4 -18.86 39.07 -55.99
C ASN A 4 -17.38 38.71 -55.71
N LYS A 5 -17.18 37.91 -54.63
CA LYS A 5 -16.54 36.56 -54.53
C LYS A 5 -15.07 36.38 -55.04
N THR A 6 -14.17 35.57 -54.46
CA THR A 6 -14.25 34.45 -53.47
C THR A 6 -12.84 34.04 -52.99
N ARG A 7 -12.74 33.38 -51.80
CA ARG A 7 -11.79 32.29 -51.40
C ARG A 7 -10.26 32.50 -51.60
N SER A 8 -9.44 32.50 -50.53
CA SER A 8 -8.97 31.34 -49.72
C SER A 8 -7.69 30.67 -50.26
N ALA A 9 -6.58 30.83 -49.54
CA ALA A 9 -5.49 29.84 -49.36
C ALA A 9 -4.38 30.46 -48.51
N MET A 10 -4.11 29.91 -47.31
CA MET A 10 -2.89 30.17 -46.55
C MET A 10 -2.03 28.91 -46.65
N THR A 11 -0.95 28.98 -47.44
CA THR A 11 -0.09 27.82 -47.75
C THR A 11 1.19 27.87 -46.93
N ALA A 12 1.62 26.73 -46.39
CA ALA A 12 2.80 26.57 -45.55
C ALA A 12 4.06 26.11 -46.35
N LEU A 13 5.14 25.80 -45.61
CA LEU A 13 6.51 25.35 -45.98
C LEU A 13 7.51 26.48 -46.36
N VAL A 14 8.65 26.72 -45.65
CA VAL A 14 9.84 25.88 -45.27
C VAL A 14 10.91 25.89 -46.40
N VAL A 15 12.24 26.13 -46.24
CA VAL A 15 13.28 25.74 -45.23
C VAL A 15 14.42 26.79 -45.11
N ALA A 16 15.28 26.68 -44.07
CA ALA A 16 16.72 27.05 -44.00
C ALA A 16 17.09 28.57 -43.91
N ALA A 17 18.05 29.06 -43.12
CA ALA A 17 18.97 28.54 -42.08
C ALA A 17 19.47 29.74 -41.20
N MET A 18 20.46 29.73 -40.29
CA MET A 18 21.46 28.76 -39.81
C MET A 18 22.04 29.18 -38.42
N LEU A 19 22.57 28.24 -37.63
CA LEU A 19 23.61 28.38 -36.57
C LEU A 19 23.63 29.62 -35.65
N CYS A 20 23.18 29.47 -34.40
CA CYS A 20 23.89 30.04 -33.25
C CYS A 20 23.81 29.07 -32.05
N SER A 21 24.98 28.75 -31.47
CA SER A 21 25.12 27.70 -30.46
C SER A 21 24.76 28.22 -29.06
N ALA A 22 23.52 28.02 -28.65
CA ALA A 22 23.15 27.99 -27.24
C ALA A 22 22.24 26.78 -27.03
N ALA A 23 22.68 25.82 -26.21
CA ALA A 23 21.78 24.83 -25.64
C ALA A 23 20.88 25.57 -24.65
N MET A 24 19.76 26.10 -25.14
CA MET A 24 18.66 26.46 -24.26
C MET A 24 18.27 25.17 -23.52
N PRO A 25 18.08 25.19 -22.20
CA PRO A 25 17.40 24.07 -21.56
C PRO A 25 16.04 23.95 -22.26
N ILE A 26 15.74 22.76 -22.79
CA ILE A 26 14.36 22.43 -23.13
C ILE A 26 13.63 22.50 -21.79
N ARG A 27 12.93 23.62 -21.57
CA ARG A 27 12.03 23.75 -20.42
C ARG A 27 11.08 22.57 -20.54
N ALA A 28 11.05 21.70 -19.52
CA ALA A 28 10.10 20.60 -19.47
C ALA A 28 8.72 21.18 -19.78
N ALA A 29 8.06 20.64 -20.81
CA ALA A 29 6.77 21.16 -21.20
C ALA A 29 5.82 20.80 -20.06
N GLU A 30 5.35 21.81 -19.33
CA GLU A 30 4.32 21.59 -18.31
C GLU A 30 3.09 21.00 -19.01
N ALA A 31 2.62 19.86 -18.52
CA ALA A 31 1.47 19.17 -19.09
C ALA A 31 0.23 20.09 -19.04
N GLN A 32 -0.54 20.12 -20.12
CA GLN A 32 -1.51 21.20 -20.33
C GLN A 32 -2.76 20.78 -21.10
N TRP A 33 -3.88 21.39 -20.71
CA TRP A 33 -5.14 21.32 -21.40
C TRP A 33 -5.18 22.27 -22.60
N VAL A 34 -5.62 21.75 -23.75
CA VAL A 34 -5.77 22.50 -25.01
C VAL A 34 -7.22 22.39 -25.46
N ASN A 35 -7.87 23.53 -25.72
CA ASN A 35 -9.19 23.57 -26.35
C ASN A 35 -9.05 24.01 -27.81
N ASN A 36 -9.51 23.17 -28.74
CA ASN A 36 -9.59 23.50 -30.15
C ASN A 36 -11.05 23.41 -30.61
N ASN A 37 -11.70 24.57 -30.77
CA ASN A 37 -13.08 24.72 -31.24
C ASN A 37 -14.12 23.90 -30.44
N GLY A 38 -13.94 23.76 -29.12
CA GLY A 38 -14.84 23.02 -28.24
C GLY A 38 -14.40 21.57 -27.98
N THR A 39 -13.45 21.04 -28.75
CA THR A 39 -12.81 19.75 -28.44
C THR A 39 -11.65 20.00 -27.49
N TRP A 40 -11.68 19.37 -26.32
CA TRP A 40 -10.57 19.38 -25.38
C TRP A 40 -9.59 18.23 -25.66
N SER A 41 -8.30 18.50 -25.47
CA SER A 41 -7.19 17.55 -25.54
C SER A 41 -6.21 17.84 -24.40
N TYR A 42 -5.43 16.85 -24.00
CA TYR A 42 -4.36 17.02 -23.01
C TYR A 42 -3.01 16.71 -23.65
N VAL A 43 -2.04 17.61 -23.50
CA VAL A 43 -0.66 17.42 -23.95
C VAL A 43 0.18 17.04 -22.73
N LYS A 44 0.81 15.87 -22.78
CA LYS A 44 1.68 15.34 -21.72
C LYS A 44 3.03 16.06 -21.71
N GLU A 45 3.82 15.85 -20.66
CA GLU A 45 5.15 16.46 -20.50
C GLU A 45 6.15 16.10 -21.62
N ASP A 46 5.96 14.94 -22.25
CA ASP A 46 6.71 14.49 -23.44
C ASP A 46 6.30 15.20 -24.75
N GLY A 47 5.34 16.12 -24.69
CA GLY A 47 4.81 16.87 -25.84
C GLY A 47 3.82 16.09 -26.71
N SER A 48 3.51 14.83 -26.38
CA SER A 48 2.52 14.02 -27.11
C SER A 48 1.11 14.16 -26.51
N ILE A 49 0.10 13.97 -27.37
CA ILE A 49 -1.31 14.09 -26.99
C ILE A 49 -1.75 12.82 -26.25
N ALA A 50 -2.47 13.00 -25.15
CA ALA A 50 -3.10 11.94 -24.38
C ALA A 50 -4.10 11.11 -25.21
N LYS A 51 -4.14 9.81 -24.93
CA LYS A 51 -5.13 8.85 -25.45
C LYS A 51 -5.49 7.89 -24.32
N GLY A 52 -6.71 7.36 -24.30
CA GLY A 52 -7.18 6.55 -23.19
C GLY A 52 -7.31 7.34 -21.90
N TRP A 53 -7.04 6.72 -20.75
CA TRP A 53 -7.21 7.32 -19.43
C TRP A 53 -6.00 8.17 -19.01
N ILE A 54 -6.26 9.35 -18.46
CA ILE A 54 -5.28 10.22 -17.78
C ILE A 54 -5.82 10.61 -16.42
N LYS A 55 -4.96 10.59 -15.39
CA LYS A 55 -5.22 11.28 -14.12
C LYS A 55 -4.51 12.63 -14.14
N ASP A 56 -5.26 13.70 -13.91
CA ASP A 56 -4.73 15.06 -13.75
C ASP A 56 -5.21 15.60 -12.39
N GLY A 57 -4.26 15.85 -11.49
CA GLY A 57 -4.53 16.01 -10.06
C GLY A 57 -5.23 14.79 -9.47
N ASP A 58 -6.44 15.01 -8.93
CA ASP A 58 -7.32 13.96 -8.41
C ASP A 58 -8.45 13.55 -9.35
N CYS A 59 -8.54 14.16 -10.53
CA CYS A 59 -9.58 13.87 -11.51
C CYS A 59 -9.08 12.88 -12.57
N TRP A 60 -9.95 11.93 -12.93
CA TRP A 60 -9.74 11.05 -14.09
C TRP A 60 -10.48 11.57 -15.31
N TYR A 61 -9.81 11.50 -16.46
CA TYR A 61 -10.30 11.92 -17.77
C TYR A 61 -10.02 10.80 -18.78
N ALA A 62 -10.85 10.73 -19.82
CA ALA A 62 -10.70 9.75 -20.90
C ALA A 62 -10.65 10.46 -22.26
N PHE A 63 -9.79 9.98 -23.14
CA PHE A 63 -9.56 10.51 -24.49
C PHE A 63 -9.70 9.39 -25.54
N ASP A 64 -10.25 9.71 -26.71
CA ASP A 64 -10.25 8.76 -27.84
C ASP A 64 -8.88 8.63 -28.52
N ASP A 65 -8.82 7.78 -29.56
CA ASP A 65 -7.60 7.54 -30.34
C ASP A 65 -7.08 8.78 -31.11
N ASN A 66 -7.89 9.83 -31.24
CA ASN A 66 -7.50 11.12 -31.82
C ASN A 66 -7.06 12.13 -30.74
N GLY A 67 -7.17 11.78 -29.47
CA GLY A 67 -6.88 12.65 -28.33
C GLY A 67 -7.99 13.65 -28.00
N ALA A 68 -9.23 13.37 -28.41
CA ALA A 68 -10.41 14.16 -28.04
C ALA A 68 -10.98 13.66 -26.69
N MET A 69 -11.15 14.58 -25.75
CA MET A 69 -11.73 14.32 -24.43
C MET A 69 -13.16 13.80 -24.57
N ARG A 70 -13.50 12.76 -23.81
CA ARG A 70 -14.78 12.08 -23.83
C ARG A 70 -15.69 12.56 -22.69
N THR A 71 -16.98 12.66 -22.98
CA THR A 71 -18.07 12.91 -22.03
C THR A 71 -19.13 11.81 -22.15
N GLY A 72 -19.99 11.66 -21.13
CA GLY A 72 -21.02 10.63 -21.08
C GLY A 72 -20.50 9.21 -20.83
N TRP A 73 -21.25 8.20 -21.27
CA TRP A 73 -20.91 6.80 -21.09
C TRP A 73 -19.67 6.36 -21.89
N ILE A 74 -18.77 5.64 -21.24
CA ILE A 74 -17.59 5.01 -21.83
C ILE A 74 -17.52 3.55 -21.39
N ALA A 75 -17.35 2.64 -22.35
CA ALA A 75 -16.94 1.27 -22.09
C ALA A 75 -15.40 1.18 -22.13
N SER A 76 -14.79 0.61 -21.10
CA SER A 76 -13.35 0.36 -21.01
C SER A 76 -13.11 -0.91 -20.22
N ASN A 77 -12.40 -1.89 -20.81
CA ASN A 77 -12.13 -3.21 -20.21
C ASN A 77 -13.41 -3.91 -19.68
N GLU A 78 -14.47 -3.96 -20.49
CA GLU A 78 -15.80 -4.51 -20.15
C GLU A 78 -16.55 -3.81 -19.00
N HIS A 79 -15.96 -2.76 -18.41
CA HIS A 79 -16.59 -1.90 -17.41
C HIS A 79 -17.16 -0.64 -18.05
N TRP A 80 -18.29 -0.16 -17.53
CA TRP A 80 -18.88 1.12 -17.91
C TRP A 80 -18.49 2.21 -16.92
N TYR A 81 -18.17 3.39 -17.43
CA TYR A 81 -17.84 4.60 -16.68
C TYR A 81 -18.70 5.75 -17.20
N PHE A 82 -18.98 6.74 -16.37
CA PHE A 82 -19.68 7.96 -16.79
C PHE A 82 -18.81 9.19 -16.56
N MET A 83 -18.57 9.94 -17.62
CA MET A 83 -17.82 11.19 -17.59
C MET A 83 -18.80 12.38 -17.59
N GLY A 84 -18.65 13.31 -16.65
CA GLY A 84 -19.46 14.52 -16.59
C GLY A 84 -19.22 15.45 -17.79
N GLU A 85 -19.98 16.55 -17.88
CA GLU A 85 -19.85 17.53 -18.97
C GLU A 85 -18.46 18.18 -19.05
N SER A 86 -17.76 18.28 -17.92
CA SER A 86 -16.36 18.73 -17.83
C SER A 86 -15.33 17.68 -18.24
N GLY A 87 -15.75 16.47 -18.62
CA GLY A 87 -14.88 15.32 -18.89
C GLY A 87 -14.34 14.63 -17.64
N VAL A 88 -14.72 15.05 -16.43
CA VAL A 88 -14.32 14.41 -15.16
C VAL A 88 -15.15 13.15 -14.92
N MET A 89 -14.48 12.03 -14.67
CA MET A 89 -15.10 10.76 -14.29
C MET A 89 -15.94 10.94 -13.02
N GLN A 90 -17.21 10.52 -13.06
CA GLN A 90 -18.06 10.50 -11.88
C GLN A 90 -17.65 9.35 -10.94
N ALA A 91 -17.88 9.54 -9.65
CA ALA A 91 -17.64 8.55 -8.60
C ALA A 91 -18.62 8.79 -7.46
N ASP A 92 -19.13 7.72 -6.85
CA ASP A 92 -20.18 7.73 -5.80
C ASP A 92 -21.40 8.61 -6.13
N ALA A 93 -21.87 8.51 -7.38
CA ALA A 93 -22.88 9.39 -7.96
C ALA A 93 -24.02 8.62 -8.63
N TRP A 94 -25.24 9.15 -8.50
CA TRP A 94 -26.39 8.73 -9.29
C TRP A 94 -26.38 9.44 -10.66
N VAL A 95 -26.57 8.69 -11.73
CA VAL A 95 -26.67 9.17 -13.12
C VAL A 95 -28.06 8.83 -13.67
N GLU A 96 -28.69 9.79 -14.34
CA GLU A 96 -29.93 9.58 -15.09
C GLU A 96 -29.63 9.64 -16.59
N ASP A 97 -30.01 8.58 -17.31
CA ASP A 97 -29.94 8.53 -18.78
C ASP A 97 -31.17 7.83 -19.34
N ASN A 98 -31.77 8.40 -20.39
CA ASN A 98 -32.93 7.87 -21.10
C ASN A 98 -34.11 7.38 -20.22
N GLY A 99 -34.29 7.98 -19.03
CA GLY A 99 -35.34 7.63 -18.08
C GLY A 99 -35.01 6.43 -17.17
N ALA A 100 -33.82 5.86 -17.26
CA ALA A 100 -33.26 4.92 -16.30
C ALA A 100 -32.28 5.63 -15.35
N ARG A 101 -32.16 5.08 -14.13
CA ARG A 101 -31.18 5.52 -13.13
C ARG A 101 -30.08 4.48 -13.01
N TYR A 102 -28.84 4.96 -12.86
CA TYR A 102 -27.62 4.18 -12.71
C TYR A 102 -26.83 4.72 -11.52
N TYR A 103 -26.07 3.87 -10.84
CA TYR A 103 -25.14 4.31 -9.79
C TYR A 103 -23.70 4.07 -10.26
N ILE A 104 -22.83 5.06 -10.06
CA ILE A 104 -21.40 4.96 -10.32
C ILE A 104 -20.70 4.76 -8.98
N LYS A 105 -20.00 3.63 -8.81
CA LYS A 105 -19.23 3.30 -7.60
C LYS A 105 -18.09 4.31 -7.38
N GLY A 106 -17.55 4.43 -6.17
CA GLY A 106 -16.38 5.26 -5.88
C GLY A 106 -15.13 4.97 -6.73
N THR A 107 -15.07 3.80 -7.38
CA THR A 107 -14.02 3.43 -8.36
C THR A 107 -14.24 4.02 -9.76
N GLY A 108 -15.36 4.70 -10.02
CA GLY A 108 -15.78 5.19 -11.33
C GLY A 108 -16.55 4.16 -12.18
N VAL A 109 -16.57 2.90 -11.76
CA VAL A 109 -17.26 1.80 -12.43
C VAL A 109 -18.76 1.87 -12.14
N MET A 110 -19.58 1.72 -13.17
CA MET A 110 -21.03 1.54 -13.07
C MET A 110 -21.35 0.32 -12.19
N ALA A 111 -22.16 0.53 -11.16
CA ALA A 111 -22.67 -0.55 -10.34
C ALA A 111 -23.64 -1.42 -11.15
N LYS A 112 -23.35 -2.72 -11.18
CA LYS A 112 -24.23 -3.80 -11.60
C LYS A 112 -24.28 -4.84 -10.49
N ASP A 113 -25.35 -5.62 -10.40
CA ASP A 113 -25.60 -6.57 -9.32
C ASP A 113 -25.27 -5.97 -7.95
N TYR A 114 -25.87 -4.82 -7.63
CA TYR A 114 -25.53 -4.02 -6.46
C TYR A 114 -26.79 -3.45 -5.80
N VAL A 115 -26.74 -3.08 -4.52
CA VAL A 115 -27.86 -2.42 -3.84
C VAL A 115 -27.43 -1.06 -3.29
N LYS A 116 -28.22 -0.03 -3.60
CA LYS A 116 -27.98 1.34 -3.15
C LYS A 116 -29.29 2.07 -2.89
N ASP A 117 -29.41 2.69 -1.72
CA ASP A 117 -30.51 3.60 -1.35
C ASP A 117 -31.93 3.05 -1.58
N GLY A 118 -32.12 1.72 -1.39
CA GLY A 118 -33.40 1.02 -1.59
C GLY A 118 -33.66 0.51 -3.01
N TYR A 119 -32.69 0.65 -3.92
CA TYR A 119 -32.74 0.14 -5.28
C TYR A 119 -31.74 -1.00 -5.47
N GLU A 120 -32.13 -1.98 -6.28
CA GLU A 120 -31.21 -2.94 -6.89
C GLU A 120 -30.77 -2.40 -8.26
N LEU A 121 -29.48 -2.38 -8.50
CA LEU A 121 -28.85 -2.14 -9.78
C LEU A 121 -28.70 -3.51 -10.45
N THR A 122 -29.42 -3.76 -11.54
CA THR A 122 -29.40 -5.04 -12.25
C THR A 122 -28.04 -5.31 -12.94
N GLU A 123 -27.89 -6.45 -13.62
CA GLU A 123 -26.71 -6.76 -14.43
C GLU A 123 -26.42 -5.68 -15.51
N ASP A 124 -27.48 -5.06 -16.06
CA ASP A 124 -27.44 -3.91 -16.98
C ASP A 124 -27.08 -2.57 -16.28
N GLY A 125 -26.91 -2.56 -14.96
CA GLY A 125 -26.71 -1.37 -14.12
C GLY A 125 -27.95 -0.49 -13.88
N LYS A 126 -29.13 -0.91 -14.33
CA LYS A 126 -30.37 -0.14 -14.19
C LYS A 126 -30.96 -0.32 -12.79
N ALA A 127 -31.33 0.79 -12.16
CA ALA A 127 -31.99 0.79 -10.86
C ALA A 127 -33.47 0.39 -10.95
N ILE A 128 -33.83 -0.68 -10.24
CA ILE A 128 -35.21 -1.08 -9.95
C ILE A 128 -35.46 -1.01 -8.43
N PRO A 129 -36.68 -0.69 -7.97
CA PRO A 129 -36.97 -0.72 -6.53
C PRO A 129 -36.74 -2.14 -5.97
N LEU A 130 -36.04 -2.27 -4.85
CA LEU A 130 -35.70 -3.57 -4.26
C LEU A 130 -36.95 -4.43 -3.99
N ALA A 131 -38.07 -3.78 -3.61
CA ALA A 131 -39.37 -4.45 -3.40
C ALA A 131 -39.97 -5.12 -4.65
N GLU A 132 -39.50 -4.78 -5.86
CA GLU A 132 -39.97 -5.35 -7.14
C GLU A 132 -39.05 -6.48 -7.65
N SER A 133 -37.81 -6.56 -7.17
CA SER A 133 -36.77 -7.50 -7.64
C SER A 133 -36.92 -8.95 -7.12
N LYS A 134 -37.60 -9.13 -5.97
CA LYS A 134 -37.59 -10.37 -5.14
C LYS A 134 -36.22 -10.74 -4.55
N SER A 135 -35.24 -9.85 -4.63
CA SER A 135 -33.94 -10.04 -3.99
C SER A 135 -34.02 -9.76 -2.49
N VAL A 136 -33.12 -10.39 -1.74
CA VAL A 136 -33.00 -10.24 -0.28
C VAL A 136 -31.68 -9.57 0.06
N VAL A 137 -31.69 -8.69 1.07
CA VAL A 137 -30.49 -8.00 1.56
C VAL A 137 -30.32 -8.29 3.04
N LEU A 138 -29.26 -9.02 3.38
CA LEU A 138 -28.87 -9.33 4.75
C LEU A 138 -27.86 -8.28 5.23
N THR A 139 -28.28 -7.47 6.20
CA THR A 139 -27.47 -6.41 6.85
C THR A 139 -27.30 -6.62 8.35
N ALA A 140 -27.76 -7.74 8.88
CA ALA A 140 -27.74 -8.11 10.29
C ALA A 140 -27.10 -9.51 10.47
N PRO A 141 -26.46 -9.80 11.62
CA PRO A 141 -25.68 -11.03 11.86
C PRO A 141 -26.53 -12.31 12.05
N GLU A 142 -27.73 -12.37 11.48
CA GLU A 142 -28.63 -13.52 11.59
C GLU A 142 -28.28 -14.58 10.54
N ALA A 143 -28.15 -15.83 10.97
CA ALA A 143 -27.90 -16.95 10.05
C ALA A 143 -29.17 -17.27 9.24
N LEU A 144 -29.00 -17.51 7.95
CA LEU A 144 -30.11 -17.91 7.07
C LEU A 144 -30.09 -19.43 6.89
N GLU A 145 -31.16 -20.12 7.28
CA GLU A 145 -31.24 -21.58 7.22
C GLU A 145 -32.44 -22.08 6.42
N GLY A 146 -32.20 -22.91 5.40
CA GLY A 146 -33.24 -23.64 4.65
C GLY A 146 -34.09 -22.81 3.68
N GLU A 147 -33.76 -21.54 3.45
CA GLU A 147 -34.55 -20.65 2.58
C GLU A 147 -34.28 -20.83 1.08
N VAL A 148 -35.25 -20.44 0.24
CA VAL A 148 -35.13 -20.37 -1.22
C VAL A 148 -35.30 -18.93 -1.66
N ILE A 149 -34.22 -18.32 -2.16
CA ILE A 149 -34.19 -16.95 -2.68
C ILE A 149 -34.41 -16.99 -4.19
N GLU A 150 -35.53 -16.42 -4.65
CA GLU A 150 -35.90 -16.38 -6.07
C GLU A 150 -35.13 -15.31 -6.88
N GLY A 151 -34.72 -14.22 -6.22
CA GLY A 151 -33.89 -13.16 -6.80
C GLY A 151 -32.41 -13.30 -6.42
N ASN A 152 -31.71 -12.16 -6.36
CA ASN A 152 -30.35 -12.07 -5.84
C ASN A 152 -30.35 -12.11 -4.30
N LEU A 153 -29.24 -12.56 -3.70
CA LEU A 153 -29.00 -12.47 -2.25
C LEU A 153 -27.80 -11.55 -2.01
N TYR A 154 -28.04 -10.39 -1.44
CA TYR A 154 -27.01 -9.43 -1.06
C TYR A 154 -26.63 -9.63 0.40
N VAL A 155 -25.34 -9.81 0.68
CA VAL A 155 -24.83 -10.04 2.04
C VAL A 155 -23.79 -8.99 2.36
N ASP A 156 -24.12 -8.10 3.30
CA ASP A 156 -23.21 -7.07 3.81
C ASP A 156 -22.41 -7.61 5.00
N VAL A 157 -21.10 -7.80 4.80
CA VAL A 157 -20.17 -8.35 5.80
C VAL A 157 -19.40 -7.25 6.56
N THR A 158 -19.80 -5.97 6.46
CA THR A 158 -19.09 -4.85 7.12
C THR A 158 -19.27 -4.81 8.64
N THR A 159 -20.45 -5.16 9.14
CA THR A 159 -20.83 -5.03 10.55
C THR A 159 -20.78 -6.35 11.32
N ALA A 160 -20.95 -7.48 10.61
CA ALA A 160 -20.96 -8.82 11.17
C ALA A 160 -19.62 -9.53 10.88
N LYS A 161 -18.86 -9.85 11.95
CA LYS A 161 -17.54 -10.51 11.83
C LYS A 161 -17.60 -11.93 11.25
N ALA A 162 -18.77 -12.56 11.28
CA ALA A 162 -19.06 -13.82 10.61
C ALA A 162 -20.56 -13.89 10.34
N LEU A 163 -20.93 -14.37 9.15
CA LEU A 163 -22.29 -14.69 8.72
C LEU A 163 -22.33 -16.14 8.22
N GLU A 164 -23.47 -16.82 8.38
CA GLU A 164 -23.64 -18.23 7.98
C GLU A 164 -24.91 -18.40 7.15
N LEU A 165 -24.77 -19.04 5.98
CA LEU A 165 -25.86 -19.53 5.13
C LEU A 165 -25.83 -21.05 5.14
N LYS A 166 -26.95 -21.70 5.48
CA LYS A 166 -27.00 -23.15 5.65
C LYS A 166 -28.22 -23.78 5.00
N GLY A 167 -28.03 -24.72 4.08
CA GLY A 167 -29.14 -25.32 3.31
C GLY A 167 -29.91 -24.32 2.46
N VAL A 168 -29.33 -23.17 2.11
CA VAL A 168 -29.99 -22.10 1.35
C VAL A 168 -29.90 -22.42 -0.15
N THR A 169 -30.95 -22.10 -0.90
CA THR A 169 -30.92 -22.12 -2.37
C THR A 169 -31.06 -20.70 -2.90
N VAL A 170 -30.06 -20.18 -3.61
CA VAL A 170 -30.12 -18.87 -4.28
C VAL A 170 -30.18 -19.10 -5.79
N LYS A 171 -31.30 -18.70 -6.41
CA LYS A 171 -31.52 -18.85 -7.86
C LYS A 171 -30.91 -17.73 -8.69
N GLY A 172 -30.78 -16.54 -8.12
CA GLY A 172 -29.97 -15.45 -8.66
C GLY A 172 -28.52 -15.54 -8.19
N LYS A 173 -27.85 -14.39 -8.17
CA LYS A 173 -26.48 -14.22 -7.69
C LYS A 173 -26.47 -13.93 -6.18
N LEU A 174 -25.57 -14.61 -5.46
CA LEU A 174 -25.14 -14.24 -4.11
C LEU A 174 -24.02 -13.18 -4.24
N VAL A 175 -24.30 -11.95 -3.83
CA VAL A 175 -23.37 -10.83 -3.91
C VAL A 175 -22.87 -10.48 -2.50
N VAL A 176 -21.56 -10.56 -2.29
CA VAL A 176 -20.91 -10.27 -1.02
C VAL A 176 -20.30 -8.87 -1.05
N ILE A 177 -20.77 -8.01 -0.13
CA ILE A 177 -20.47 -6.57 -0.06
C ILE A 177 -19.75 -6.26 1.26
N GLY A 178 -18.69 -5.45 1.18
CA GLY A 178 -17.88 -4.98 2.32
C GLY A 178 -17.56 -3.48 2.22
N ASP A 179 -16.61 -3.00 3.02
CA ASP A 179 -16.19 -1.58 3.05
C ASP A 179 -14.71 -1.38 2.62
N ASN A 180 -14.07 -2.43 2.10
CA ASN A 180 -12.65 -2.49 1.75
C ASN A 180 -11.67 -2.18 2.91
N LYS A 181 -12.13 -2.11 4.17
CA LYS A 181 -11.31 -1.77 5.36
C LYS A 181 -11.40 -2.84 6.45
N THR A 182 -12.58 -3.41 6.63
CA THR A 182 -12.88 -4.49 7.56
C THR A 182 -12.78 -5.83 6.85
N ALA A 183 -12.25 -6.83 7.55
CA ALA A 183 -12.29 -8.21 7.08
C ALA A 183 -13.65 -8.80 7.43
N GLY A 184 -14.41 -9.22 6.42
CA GLY A 184 -15.74 -9.82 6.57
C GLY A 184 -15.73 -11.27 6.12
N LYS A 185 -16.42 -12.16 6.86
CA LYS A 185 -16.44 -13.59 6.60
C LYS A 185 -17.87 -14.11 6.40
N LEU A 186 -18.10 -14.83 5.31
CA LEU A 186 -19.35 -15.52 5.01
C LEU A 186 -19.10 -17.02 4.87
N THR A 187 -19.68 -17.84 5.72
CA THR A 187 -19.63 -19.30 5.60
C THR A 187 -20.90 -19.81 4.91
N ILE A 188 -20.74 -20.68 3.92
CA ILE A 188 -21.81 -21.28 3.13
C ILE A 188 -21.73 -22.80 3.30
N THR A 189 -22.80 -23.40 3.81
CA THR A 189 -22.85 -24.82 4.22
C THR A 189 -24.03 -25.51 3.55
N ASP A 190 -23.81 -26.69 2.95
CA ASP A 190 -24.83 -27.55 2.33
C ASP A 190 -25.84 -26.81 1.43
N SER A 191 -25.39 -25.77 0.72
CA SER A 191 -26.26 -24.82 0.00
C SER A 191 -26.13 -24.93 -1.53
N LYS A 192 -27.07 -24.37 -2.28
CA LYS A 192 -27.07 -24.35 -3.76
C LYS A 192 -27.08 -22.92 -4.27
N ILE A 193 -26.00 -22.48 -4.92
CA ILE A 193 -25.82 -21.10 -5.37
C ILE A 193 -25.52 -21.07 -6.88
N GLU A 194 -26.34 -20.35 -7.65
CA GLU A 194 -26.10 -20.23 -9.10
C GLU A 194 -24.81 -19.45 -9.39
N ALA A 195 -24.60 -18.30 -8.75
CA ALA A 195 -23.37 -17.54 -8.86
C ALA A 195 -23.01 -16.83 -7.54
N ILE A 196 -21.72 -16.74 -7.22
CA ILE A 196 -21.18 -15.86 -6.17
C ILE A 196 -20.45 -14.69 -6.85
N SER A 197 -20.67 -13.45 -6.42
CA SER A 197 -19.80 -12.30 -6.73
C SER A 197 -19.23 -11.71 -5.46
N THR A 198 -17.93 -11.46 -5.44
CA THR A 198 -17.22 -10.77 -4.36
C THR A 198 -16.74 -9.41 -4.85
N GLN A 199 -17.47 -8.35 -4.47
CA GLN A 199 -17.26 -7.00 -4.99
C GLN A 199 -16.29 -6.13 -4.17
N THR A 200 -15.68 -6.69 -3.13
CA THR A 200 -14.87 -5.90 -2.17
C THR A 200 -13.67 -6.67 -1.64
N ARG A 201 -12.55 -5.95 -1.54
CA ARG A 201 -11.27 -6.44 -1.00
C ARG A 201 -11.42 -6.76 0.48
N ASN A 202 -10.73 -7.81 0.94
CA ASN A 202 -10.77 -8.33 2.31
C ASN A 202 -12.07 -9.07 2.70
N THR A 203 -12.87 -9.53 1.73
CA THR A 203 -13.96 -10.48 2.02
C THR A 203 -13.49 -11.92 1.85
N GLU A 204 -13.88 -12.79 2.78
CA GLU A 204 -13.62 -14.23 2.74
C GLU A 204 -14.96 -14.98 2.65
N VAL A 205 -15.16 -15.75 1.59
CA VAL A 205 -16.30 -16.67 1.46
C VAL A 205 -15.81 -18.09 1.65
N VAL A 206 -16.27 -18.76 2.71
CA VAL A 206 -15.92 -20.15 3.01
C VAL A 206 -17.00 -21.07 2.47
N LEU A 207 -16.64 -21.98 1.58
CA LEU A 207 -17.51 -23.06 1.11
C LEU A 207 -17.31 -24.30 1.99
N SER A 208 -18.39 -24.97 2.38
CA SER A 208 -18.34 -26.15 3.26
C SER A 208 -19.44 -27.17 2.96
N GLY A 209 -19.24 -28.40 3.44
CA GLY A 209 -20.17 -29.51 3.25
C GLY A 209 -20.43 -29.86 1.78
N GLU A 210 -21.69 -30.20 1.47
CA GLU A 210 -22.16 -30.53 0.12
C GLU A 210 -22.63 -29.27 -0.64
N THR A 211 -21.97 -28.13 -0.44
CA THR A 211 -22.33 -26.87 -1.14
C THR A 211 -22.02 -26.95 -2.63
N GLU A 212 -23.02 -26.66 -3.46
CA GLU A 212 -22.92 -26.57 -4.92
C GLU A 212 -22.85 -25.10 -5.36
N VAL A 213 -21.80 -24.72 -6.09
CA VAL A 213 -21.64 -23.39 -6.70
C VAL A 213 -21.26 -23.57 -8.16
N LYS A 214 -22.00 -22.99 -9.10
CA LYS A 214 -21.61 -23.03 -10.52
C LYS A 214 -20.55 -21.99 -10.84
N THR A 215 -20.87 -20.72 -10.62
CA THR A 215 -19.99 -19.61 -11.01
C THR A 215 -19.49 -18.82 -9.80
N ILE A 216 -18.21 -18.48 -9.79
CA ILE A 216 -17.62 -17.48 -8.88
C ILE A 216 -17.08 -16.33 -9.71
N VAL A 217 -17.40 -15.09 -9.35
CA VAL A 217 -16.87 -13.87 -9.97
C VAL A 217 -16.10 -13.06 -8.93
N LEU A 218 -14.79 -12.92 -9.14
CA LEU A 218 -13.90 -12.17 -8.27
C LEU A 218 -13.67 -10.77 -8.87
N GLU A 219 -14.52 -9.81 -8.50
CA GLU A 219 -14.46 -8.42 -9.01
C GLU A 219 -13.39 -7.57 -8.30
N GLU A 220 -12.90 -8.03 -7.14
CA GLU A 220 -11.83 -7.43 -6.34
C GLU A 220 -10.95 -8.55 -5.72
N THR A 221 -9.90 -8.20 -4.98
CA THR A 221 -8.99 -9.14 -4.31
C THR A 221 -9.61 -9.79 -3.05
N ALA A 222 -10.72 -10.49 -3.23
CA ALA A 222 -11.41 -11.29 -2.22
C ALA A 222 -10.96 -12.75 -2.28
N ALA A 223 -11.18 -13.50 -1.19
CA ALA A 223 -10.88 -14.92 -1.11
C ALA A 223 -12.17 -15.76 -1.13
N VAL A 224 -12.17 -16.85 -1.90
CA VAL A 224 -13.18 -17.91 -1.79
C VAL A 224 -12.44 -19.21 -1.48
N THR A 225 -12.68 -19.74 -0.29
CA THR A 225 -11.83 -20.76 0.35
C THR A 225 -12.66 -22.00 0.68
N PRO A 226 -12.18 -23.23 0.44
CA PRO A 226 -12.87 -24.43 0.89
C PRO A 226 -12.49 -24.75 2.34
N ASP A 227 -13.48 -25.12 3.15
CA ASP A 227 -13.23 -25.74 4.45
C ASP A 227 -12.89 -27.23 4.31
N LYS A 228 -12.49 -27.89 5.41
CA LYS A 228 -12.09 -29.31 5.41
C LYS A 228 -13.23 -30.30 5.11
N SER A 229 -14.47 -29.84 5.09
CA SER A 229 -15.67 -30.65 4.82
C SER A 229 -16.20 -30.48 3.40
N TYR A 230 -15.78 -29.42 2.70
CA TYR A 230 -16.14 -29.15 1.31
C TYR A 230 -15.69 -30.28 0.37
N LYS A 231 -16.60 -30.70 -0.52
CA LYS A 231 -16.34 -31.73 -1.55
C LYS A 231 -16.75 -31.31 -2.96
N GLY A 232 -17.21 -30.08 -3.12
CA GLY A 232 -17.67 -29.56 -4.40
C GLY A 232 -16.51 -29.24 -5.35
N GLU A 233 -16.89 -29.04 -6.61
CA GLU A 233 -16.06 -28.47 -7.67
C GLU A 233 -16.90 -27.36 -8.31
N VAL A 234 -16.26 -26.24 -8.64
CA VAL A 234 -16.92 -25.07 -9.23
C VAL A 234 -16.91 -25.21 -10.76
N GLU A 235 -18.04 -24.94 -11.43
CA GLU A 235 -18.08 -25.01 -12.91
C GLU A 235 -17.18 -23.92 -13.52
N LYS A 236 -17.23 -22.69 -13.01
CA LYS A 236 -16.48 -21.56 -13.55
C LYS A 236 -16.03 -20.54 -12.50
N ILE A 237 -14.81 -20.04 -12.62
CA ILE A 237 -14.31 -18.88 -11.89
C ILE A 237 -13.89 -17.78 -12.87
N GLU A 238 -14.42 -16.57 -12.68
CA GLU A 238 -14.07 -15.40 -13.48
C GLU A 238 -13.34 -14.37 -12.62
N VAL A 239 -12.07 -14.12 -12.92
CA VAL A 239 -11.22 -13.19 -12.19
C VAL A 239 -11.20 -11.85 -12.93
N GLN A 240 -11.94 -10.86 -12.42
CA GLN A 240 -12.25 -9.60 -13.12
C GLN A 240 -11.70 -8.35 -12.40
N SER A 241 -10.84 -8.52 -11.38
CA SER A 241 -10.29 -7.39 -10.62
C SER A 241 -9.52 -6.42 -11.52
N THR A 242 -10.17 -5.33 -11.94
CA THR A 242 -10.14 -4.10 -11.14
C THR A 242 -8.73 -3.55 -10.87
N THR A 243 -7.99 -4.24 -10.00
CA THR A 243 -7.05 -3.60 -9.08
C THR A 243 -5.81 -4.47 -8.86
N LYS A 244 -4.65 -3.84 -8.64
CA LYS A 244 -3.39 -4.57 -8.40
C LYS A 244 -3.40 -5.23 -7.03
N GLY A 245 -2.99 -6.49 -6.98
CA GLY A 245 -2.89 -7.33 -5.80
C GLY A 245 -2.64 -8.77 -6.22
N GLU A 246 -2.95 -9.72 -5.35
CA GLU A 246 -2.87 -11.16 -5.61
C GLU A 246 -4.25 -11.78 -5.31
N ILE A 247 -4.68 -12.71 -6.16
CA ILE A 247 -5.93 -13.48 -6.03
C ILE A 247 -5.56 -14.95 -5.97
N VAL A 248 -5.98 -15.64 -4.92
CA VAL A 248 -5.69 -17.06 -4.71
C VAL A 248 -6.92 -17.89 -5.04
N ILE A 249 -6.75 -18.88 -5.93
CA ILE A 249 -7.78 -19.85 -6.29
C ILE A 249 -7.55 -21.11 -5.46
N GLU A 250 -8.24 -21.19 -4.31
CA GLU A 250 -8.14 -22.30 -3.36
C GLU A 250 -9.22 -23.39 -3.55
N VAL A 251 -10.23 -23.15 -4.40
CA VAL A 251 -11.31 -24.10 -4.70
C VAL A 251 -11.07 -24.81 -6.05
N PRO A 252 -11.31 -26.12 -6.18
CA PRO A 252 -11.20 -26.83 -7.46
C PRO A 252 -12.23 -26.31 -8.47
N ALA A 253 -11.85 -26.19 -9.75
CA ALA A 253 -12.73 -25.66 -10.79
C ALA A 253 -12.53 -26.28 -12.19
N GLN A 254 -13.62 -26.39 -12.95
CA GLN A 254 -13.54 -26.84 -14.34
C GLN A 254 -12.95 -25.75 -15.25
N GLU A 255 -13.46 -24.52 -15.15
CA GLU A 255 -12.95 -23.36 -15.89
C GLU A 255 -12.50 -22.23 -14.95
N VAL A 256 -11.36 -21.61 -15.23
CA VAL A 256 -10.92 -20.33 -14.67
C VAL A 256 -10.60 -19.39 -15.83
N SER A 257 -11.09 -18.15 -15.79
CA SER A 257 -10.79 -17.14 -16.81
C SER A 257 -10.34 -15.83 -16.17
N THR A 258 -9.23 -15.26 -16.64
CA THR A 258 -8.62 -14.06 -16.05
C THR A 258 -8.71 -12.86 -16.99
N ARG A 259 -9.30 -11.76 -16.49
CA ARG A 259 -9.30 -10.42 -17.09
C ARG A 259 -9.04 -9.41 -15.96
N THR A 260 -7.81 -9.36 -15.47
CA THR A 260 -7.47 -8.69 -14.20
C THR A 260 -6.11 -8.01 -14.24
N TYR A 261 -5.92 -7.03 -13.35
CA TYR A 261 -4.64 -6.42 -13.02
C TYR A 261 -3.95 -7.03 -11.78
N ALA A 262 -4.57 -8.02 -11.14
CA ALA A 262 -3.98 -8.79 -10.06
C ALA A 262 -3.13 -9.97 -10.60
N SER A 263 -2.15 -10.42 -9.83
CA SER A 263 -1.60 -11.77 -10.04
C SER A 263 -2.62 -12.82 -9.60
N VAL A 264 -2.54 -14.03 -10.18
CA VAL A 264 -3.43 -15.14 -9.83
C VAL A 264 -2.60 -16.35 -9.43
N ASP A 265 -2.81 -16.85 -8.21
CA ASP A 265 -2.17 -18.05 -7.66
C ASP A 265 -3.17 -19.21 -7.63
N ILE A 266 -2.91 -20.25 -8.43
CA ILE A 266 -3.74 -21.45 -8.50
C ILE A 266 -3.25 -22.48 -7.48
N GLN A 267 -3.96 -22.58 -6.35
CA GLN A 267 -3.64 -23.51 -5.25
C GLN A 267 -4.55 -24.75 -5.17
N ALA A 268 -5.58 -24.83 -6.01
CA ALA A 268 -6.41 -26.01 -6.21
C ALA A 268 -6.45 -26.46 -7.68
N PRO A 269 -6.80 -27.73 -7.99
CA PRO A 269 -6.80 -28.25 -9.35
C PRO A 269 -7.75 -27.50 -10.28
N VAL A 270 -7.31 -27.23 -11.52
CA VAL A 270 -8.11 -26.56 -12.56
C VAL A 270 -8.06 -27.33 -13.88
N GLU A 271 -9.21 -27.61 -14.48
CA GLU A 271 -9.27 -28.34 -15.76
C GLU A 271 -8.95 -27.45 -16.98
N SER A 272 -9.30 -26.16 -16.94
CA SER A 272 -8.98 -25.17 -17.98
C SER A 272 -8.76 -23.76 -17.40
N LEU A 273 -7.64 -23.12 -17.73
CA LEU A 273 -7.32 -21.74 -17.39
C LEU A 273 -7.16 -20.90 -18.66
N GLU A 274 -7.96 -19.85 -18.82
CA GLU A 274 -7.93 -18.94 -19.98
C GLU A 274 -7.49 -17.53 -19.57
N VAL A 275 -6.32 -17.09 -20.04
CA VAL A 275 -5.70 -15.80 -19.71
C VAL A 275 -6.01 -14.78 -20.82
N LYS A 276 -6.85 -13.78 -20.50
CA LYS A 276 -7.35 -12.79 -21.48
C LYS A 276 -6.63 -11.45 -21.48
N THR A 277 -5.85 -11.15 -20.45
CA THR A 277 -5.05 -9.92 -20.30
C THR A 277 -3.69 -10.23 -19.70
N ASP A 278 -2.74 -9.32 -19.84
CA ASP A 278 -1.40 -9.42 -19.25
C ASP A 278 -1.50 -9.72 -17.73
N THR A 279 -1.24 -10.98 -17.36
CA THR A 279 -1.45 -11.49 -15.99
C THR A 279 -0.20 -12.23 -15.54
N GLN A 280 0.15 -12.09 -14.26
CA GLN A 280 1.17 -12.92 -13.62
C GLN A 280 0.46 -14.11 -12.98
N ILE A 281 0.69 -15.31 -13.51
CA ILE A 281 0.07 -16.56 -13.05
C ILE A 281 1.10 -17.37 -12.25
N LYS A 282 0.68 -17.89 -11.11
CA LYS A 282 1.41 -18.88 -10.34
C LYS A 282 0.62 -20.17 -10.27
N VAL A 283 1.29 -21.30 -10.51
CA VAL A 283 0.68 -22.63 -10.58
C VAL A 283 1.24 -23.48 -9.44
N ASN A 284 0.54 -23.45 -8.30
CA ASN A 284 0.85 -24.23 -7.10
C ASN A 284 0.12 -25.58 -7.04
N ALA A 285 -1.00 -25.75 -7.75
CA ALA A 285 -1.69 -27.02 -7.99
C ALA A 285 -1.68 -27.40 -9.49
N ASP A 286 -2.14 -28.60 -9.82
CA ASP A 286 -2.16 -29.07 -11.21
C ASP A 286 -3.22 -28.34 -12.05
N VAL A 287 -2.82 -27.86 -13.24
CA VAL A 287 -3.70 -27.20 -14.22
C VAL A 287 -3.64 -27.95 -15.53
N LYS A 288 -4.75 -28.52 -15.99
CA LYS A 288 -4.73 -29.46 -17.12
C LYS A 288 -4.58 -28.78 -18.48
N ASN A 289 -5.23 -27.64 -18.69
CA ASN A 289 -5.07 -26.82 -19.88
C ASN A 289 -4.89 -25.35 -19.49
N VAL A 290 -3.94 -24.66 -20.11
CA VAL A 290 -3.76 -23.22 -20.00
C VAL A 290 -3.77 -22.64 -21.41
N VAL A 291 -4.57 -21.61 -21.64
CA VAL A 291 -4.64 -20.88 -22.92
C VAL A 291 -4.31 -19.42 -22.65
N VAL A 292 -3.23 -18.92 -23.24
CA VAL A 292 -2.88 -17.50 -23.22
C VAL A 292 -3.27 -16.89 -24.56
N THR A 293 -4.30 -16.04 -24.53
CA THR A 293 -4.90 -15.43 -25.73
C THR A 293 -4.04 -14.30 -26.31
N GLU A 294 -4.25 -13.95 -27.59
CA GLU A 294 -3.53 -12.89 -28.34
C GLU A 294 -3.46 -11.52 -27.62
N SER A 295 -4.37 -11.23 -26.69
CA SER A 295 -4.43 -9.98 -25.93
C SER A 295 -3.62 -9.97 -24.63
N ALA A 296 -2.96 -11.07 -24.27
CA ALA A 296 -2.23 -11.25 -23.01
C ALA A 296 -0.72 -11.43 -23.25
N LYS A 297 -0.06 -10.37 -23.74
CA LYS A 297 1.29 -10.37 -24.33
C LYS A 297 2.43 -10.27 -23.32
N ASP A 298 2.18 -9.70 -22.15
CA ASP A 298 3.16 -9.59 -21.06
C ASP A 298 2.85 -10.63 -19.95
N THR A 299 2.31 -11.80 -20.34
CA THR A 299 1.96 -12.89 -19.43
C THR A 299 3.20 -13.62 -18.93
N ALA A 300 3.25 -13.90 -17.63
CA ALA A 300 4.25 -14.80 -17.05
C ALA A 300 3.58 -15.92 -16.26
N ILE A 301 4.15 -17.12 -16.31
CA ILE A 301 3.63 -18.32 -15.65
C ILE A 301 4.75 -18.97 -14.83
N GLU A 302 4.66 -18.89 -13.50
CA GLU A 302 5.55 -19.62 -12.57
C GLU A 302 4.91 -20.97 -12.21
N VAL A 303 5.50 -22.10 -12.64
CA VAL A 303 5.04 -23.44 -12.25
C VAL A 303 5.83 -23.94 -11.05
N SER A 304 5.17 -24.14 -9.91
CA SER A 304 5.81 -24.55 -8.66
C SER A 304 6.30 -25.99 -8.68
N LYS A 305 7.28 -26.28 -7.83
CA LYS A 305 7.90 -27.61 -7.72
C LYS A 305 6.87 -28.66 -7.25
N GLY A 306 6.57 -29.60 -8.14
CA GLY A 306 5.64 -30.71 -7.89
C GLY A 306 4.28 -30.51 -8.57
N SER A 307 3.98 -29.29 -9.01
CA SER A 307 2.78 -28.91 -9.74
C SER A 307 3.01 -29.09 -11.26
N THR A 308 1.93 -29.38 -11.99
CA THR A 308 1.96 -29.74 -13.40
C THR A 308 1.00 -28.90 -14.22
N VAL A 309 1.47 -28.30 -15.31
CA VAL A 309 0.63 -27.87 -16.42
C VAL A 309 0.52 -29.02 -17.44
N GLY A 310 -0.70 -29.35 -17.88
CA GLY A 310 -0.92 -30.33 -18.94
C GLY A 310 -0.50 -29.78 -20.30
N THR A 311 -1.39 -29.09 -20.99
CA THR A 311 -1.08 -28.33 -22.20
C THR A 311 -1.09 -26.83 -21.90
N LEU A 312 -0.06 -26.12 -22.33
CA LEU A 312 -0.03 -24.66 -22.42
C LEU A 312 -0.09 -24.26 -23.90
N THR A 313 -1.20 -23.67 -24.32
CA THR A 313 -1.36 -23.07 -25.65
C THR A 313 -1.12 -21.57 -25.55
N ALA A 314 -0.18 -21.05 -26.34
CA ALA A 314 0.28 -19.67 -26.28
C ALA A 314 0.08 -18.96 -27.63
N ASP A 315 -0.99 -18.17 -27.71
CA ASP A 315 -1.34 -17.29 -28.83
C ASP A 315 -0.78 -15.86 -28.66
N ALA A 316 -0.07 -15.62 -27.56
CA ALA A 316 0.69 -14.41 -27.25
C ALA A 316 2.07 -14.78 -26.65
N PRO A 317 3.05 -13.86 -26.60
CA PRO A 317 4.30 -14.09 -25.89
C PRO A 317 4.08 -14.46 -24.42
N VAL A 318 4.87 -15.39 -23.89
CA VAL A 318 4.74 -15.90 -22.51
C VAL A 318 6.13 -16.17 -21.94
N ASN A 319 6.42 -15.64 -20.76
CA ASN A 319 7.60 -16.04 -19.98
C ASN A 319 7.24 -17.13 -18.97
N ILE A 320 7.78 -18.32 -19.15
CA ILE A 320 7.56 -19.48 -18.27
C ILE A 320 8.75 -19.61 -17.31
N ASP A 321 8.51 -19.74 -16.01
CA ASP A 321 9.57 -20.02 -15.02
C ASP A 321 9.09 -21.00 -13.93
N GLY A 322 9.94 -21.28 -12.96
CA GLY A 322 9.67 -22.17 -11.83
C GLY A 322 10.31 -23.55 -11.99
N LYS A 323 9.88 -24.49 -11.15
CA LYS A 323 10.50 -25.82 -10.95
C LYS A 323 9.51 -26.97 -11.12
N GLY A 324 8.33 -26.66 -11.63
CA GLY A 324 7.27 -27.61 -11.97
C GLY A 324 7.48 -28.26 -13.32
N THR A 325 6.40 -28.82 -13.86
CA THR A 325 6.42 -29.54 -15.13
C THR A 325 5.34 -29.03 -16.07
N ILE A 326 5.65 -28.86 -17.35
CA ILE A 326 4.68 -28.68 -18.43
C ILE A 326 4.74 -29.91 -19.35
N ASN A 327 3.62 -30.61 -19.54
CA ASN A 327 3.60 -31.81 -20.37
C ASN A 327 3.68 -31.48 -21.88
N LYS A 328 3.04 -30.39 -22.30
CA LYS A 328 3.08 -29.88 -23.67
C LYS A 328 3.02 -28.35 -23.69
N VAL A 329 3.87 -27.72 -24.49
CA VAL A 329 3.68 -26.33 -24.94
C VAL A 329 3.27 -26.35 -26.41
N GLU A 330 2.29 -25.54 -26.78
CA GLU A 330 1.88 -25.22 -28.15
C GLU A 330 2.18 -23.74 -28.39
N ALA A 331 3.29 -23.46 -29.06
CA ALA A 331 3.74 -22.10 -29.34
C ALA A 331 3.23 -21.64 -30.71
N ASN A 332 2.22 -20.75 -30.71
CA ASN A 332 1.59 -20.21 -31.91
C ASN A 332 2.13 -18.81 -32.30
N VAL A 333 2.96 -18.20 -31.45
CA VAL A 333 3.69 -16.95 -31.74
C VAL A 333 5.15 -17.00 -31.24
N ASP A 334 5.99 -16.10 -31.74
CA ASP A 334 7.32 -15.85 -31.18
C ASP A 334 7.24 -15.22 -29.77
N GLY A 335 8.29 -15.41 -28.98
CA GLY A 335 8.38 -14.85 -27.62
C GLY A 335 7.77 -15.73 -26.53
N VAL A 336 7.53 -17.01 -26.82
CA VAL A 336 7.31 -18.03 -25.78
C VAL A 336 8.69 -18.49 -25.28
N GLU A 337 9.05 -18.06 -24.06
CA GLU A 337 10.34 -18.32 -23.44
C GLU A 337 10.17 -19.19 -22.17
N ALA A 338 11.19 -19.97 -21.82
CA ALA A 338 11.15 -20.83 -20.64
C ALA A 338 12.46 -20.86 -19.85
N GLY A 339 12.32 -20.73 -18.53
CA GLY A 339 13.37 -20.90 -17.55
C GLY A 339 13.94 -22.31 -17.57
N LYS A 340 15.27 -22.41 -17.53
CA LYS A 340 16.05 -23.66 -17.56
C LYS A 340 15.69 -24.68 -16.46
N ASP A 341 15.03 -24.24 -15.39
CA ASP A 341 14.68 -25.07 -14.22
C ASP A 341 13.25 -25.66 -14.34
N THR A 342 12.42 -25.16 -15.27
CA THR A 342 11.07 -25.66 -15.54
C THR A 342 11.13 -26.86 -16.49
N VAL A 343 10.47 -27.97 -16.15
CA VAL A 343 10.55 -29.20 -16.95
C VAL A 343 9.52 -29.19 -18.09
N ILE A 344 9.95 -29.07 -19.35
CA ILE A 344 9.08 -29.11 -20.53
C ILE A 344 9.26 -30.43 -21.27
N LYS A 345 8.21 -31.26 -21.35
CA LYS A 345 8.28 -32.61 -21.93
C LYS A 345 8.08 -32.66 -23.45
N ASN A 346 7.26 -31.77 -24.01
CA ASN A 346 7.01 -31.66 -25.45
C ASN A 346 6.74 -30.20 -25.84
N VAL A 347 7.14 -29.82 -27.05
CA VAL A 347 6.87 -28.51 -27.65
C VAL A 347 6.44 -28.72 -29.09
N ASP A 348 5.21 -28.31 -29.39
CA ASP A 348 4.69 -28.16 -30.75
C ASP A 348 4.79 -26.67 -31.12
N LYS A 349 5.22 -26.36 -32.34
CA LYS A 349 5.43 -24.99 -32.82
C LYS A 349 4.71 -24.81 -34.15
N ALA A 350 4.02 -23.69 -34.35
CA ALA A 350 3.41 -23.33 -35.63
C ALA A 350 4.46 -23.12 -36.75
N GLU A 351 4.04 -23.18 -38.01
CA GLU A 351 4.96 -23.16 -39.17
C GLU A 351 5.72 -21.84 -39.33
N ASP A 352 5.15 -20.73 -38.86
CA ASP A 352 5.60 -19.35 -39.02
C ASP A 352 6.33 -18.77 -37.80
N VAL A 353 6.32 -19.46 -36.66
CA VAL A 353 7.06 -19.07 -35.46
C VAL A 353 8.54 -19.42 -35.65
N GLU A 354 9.46 -18.50 -35.36
CA GLU A 354 10.90 -18.76 -35.44
C GLU A 354 11.42 -19.36 -34.12
N GLN A 355 11.02 -18.80 -32.98
CA GLN A 355 11.55 -19.08 -31.64
C GLN A 355 10.47 -19.67 -30.71
N ALA A 356 10.81 -20.80 -30.07
CA ALA A 356 9.96 -21.51 -29.11
C ALA A 356 10.85 -22.16 -28.03
N PRO A 357 10.32 -22.54 -26.86
CA PRO A 357 11.15 -23.12 -25.79
C PRO A 357 11.68 -24.50 -26.18
N GLU A 358 12.80 -24.91 -25.60
CA GLU A 358 13.36 -26.24 -25.83
C GLU A 358 12.79 -27.29 -24.85
N VAL A 359 12.54 -28.51 -25.35
CA VAL A 359 12.26 -29.68 -24.51
C VAL A 359 13.49 -29.98 -23.66
N ASN A 360 13.32 -29.97 -22.33
CA ASN A 360 14.40 -30.24 -21.39
C ASN A 360 14.06 -31.46 -20.51
N LYS A 361 15.08 -32.05 -19.90
CA LYS A 361 14.92 -33.16 -18.96
C LYS A 361 15.16 -32.64 -17.54
N PRO A 362 14.42 -33.13 -16.53
CA PRO A 362 14.72 -32.78 -15.15
C PRO A 362 16.18 -33.10 -14.85
N SER A 363 16.89 -32.14 -14.27
CA SER A 363 18.29 -32.32 -13.86
C SER A 363 18.35 -33.36 -12.74
N THR A 364 18.48 -34.63 -13.10
CA THR A 364 18.69 -35.72 -12.15
C THR A 364 20.06 -35.54 -11.52
N GLY A 365 20.09 -35.15 -10.24
CA GLY A 365 21.32 -34.94 -9.49
C GLY A 365 22.24 -36.16 -9.57
N GLY A 366 23.27 -36.06 -10.41
CA GLY A 366 24.22 -37.13 -10.71
C GLY A 366 25.63 -36.57 -10.72
N SER A 367 26.36 -36.80 -9.63
CA SER A 367 27.76 -36.39 -9.52
C SER A 367 28.64 -37.27 -10.40
N THR A 368 29.18 -36.69 -11.48
CA THR A 368 30.34 -37.24 -12.21
C THR A 368 31.27 -36.10 -12.59
N GLY A 369 32.51 -36.14 -12.10
CA GLY A 369 33.50 -35.09 -12.35
C GLY A 369 34.07 -35.12 -13.78
N GLY A 370 34.29 -33.94 -14.35
CA GLY A 370 34.94 -33.73 -15.65
C GLY A 370 35.32 -32.26 -15.81
N SER A 371 36.62 -31.96 -15.73
CA SER A 371 37.16 -30.59 -15.70
C SER A 371 36.93 -29.79 -16.99
N GLY A 372 36.48 -28.54 -16.89
CA GLY A 372 36.53 -27.58 -17.99
C GLY A 372 35.81 -26.25 -17.76
N GLY A 373 36.56 -25.15 -17.62
CA GLY A 373 36.07 -23.77 -17.85
C GLY A 373 35.15 -23.17 -16.79
N GLY A 374 35.71 -22.70 -15.67
CA GLY A 374 34.92 -22.05 -14.61
C GLY A 374 34.43 -20.64 -14.99
N SER A 375 33.11 -20.46 -15.02
CA SER A 375 32.48 -19.22 -14.59
C SER A 375 31.70 -19.54 -13.31
N THR A 376 32.26 -19.17 -12.16
CA THR A 376 31.61 -19.41 -10.87
C THR A 376 30.53 -18.36 -10.65
N THR A 377 29.27 -18.70 -10.89
CA THR A 377 28.16 -18.00 -10.24
C THR A 377 28.41 -18.06 -8.73
N PRO A 378 28.44 -16.94 -7.99
CA PRO A 378 28.79 -16.96 -6.58
C PRO A 378 27.85 -17.87 -5.80
N THR A 379 28.40 -18.83 -5.07
CA THR A 379 27.64 -19.61 -4.09
C THR A 379 27.12 -18.62 -3.04
N LYS A 380 25.79 -18.48 -2.88
CA LYS A 380 25.22 -17.65 -1.81
C LYS A 380 25.85 -18.05 -0.48
N THR A 381 26.33 -17.06 0.25
CA THR A 381 26.90 -17.22 1.57
C THR A 381 25.87 -17.78 2.54
N GLU A 382 26.33 -18.40 3.63
CA GLU A 382 25.44 -18.89 4.69
C GLU A 382 24.56 -17.78 5.29
N ILE A 383 25.07 -16.54 5.33
CA ILE A 383 24.30 -15.36 5.73
C ILE A 383 23.13 -15.09 4.77
N GLU A 384 23.36 -15.17 3.45
CA GLU A 384 22.31 -14.91 2.44
C GLU A 384 21.24 -16.01 2.46
N LYS A 385 21.64 -17.28 2.57
CA LYS A 385 20.70 -18.40 2.72
C LYS A 385 19.83 -18.28 3.98
N PHE A 386 20.45 -17.94 5.12
CA PHE A 386 19.72 -17.72 6.36
C PHE A 386 18.73 -16.55 6.22
N LYS A 387 19.16 -15.42 5.66
CA LYS A 387 18.28 -14.26 5.42
C LYS A 387 17.09 -14.64 4.56
N GLU A 388 17.28 -15.34 3.44
CA GLU A 388 16.17 -15.75 2.56
C GLU A 388 15.15 -16.65 3.29
N ALA A 389 15.61 -17.59 4.13
CA ALA A 389 14.74 -18.42 4.94
C ALA A 389 13.98 -17.62 6.01
N PHE A 390 14.67 -16.74 6.73
CA PHE A 390 14.06 -15.90 7.78
C PHE A 390 13.09 -14.85 7.19
N GLU A 391 13.43 -14.24 6.06
CA GLU A 391 12.55 -13.29 5.35
C GLU A 391 11.29 -13.93 4.77
N THR A 392 11.35 -15.21 4.41
CA THR A 392 10.17 -15.98 3.98
C THR A 392 9.24 -16.21 5.17
N GLU A 393 9.78 -16.64 6.31
CA GLU A 393 9.05 -16.79 7.57
C GLU A 393 8.43 -15.46 8.06
N LEU A 394 9.16 -14.34 7.95
CA LEU A 394 8.66 -13.00 8.30
C LEU A 394 7.43 -12.56 7.49
N LYS A 395 7.23 -13.14 6.29
CA LYS A 395 6.05 -12.88 5.43
C LYS A 395 4.90 -13.86 5.69
N GLY A 396 5.18 -15.02 6.28
CA GLY A 396 4.22 -16.06 6.62
C GLY A 396 3.81 -16.02 8.10
N ASP A 397 4.04 -17.13 8.81
CA ASP A 397 3.55 -17.37 10.18
C ASP A 397 3.89 -16.25 11.17
N PHE A 398 5.08 -15.63 11.08
CA PHE A 398 5.44 -14.48 11.91
C PHE A 398 4.43 -13.34 11.81
N LYS A 399 4.02 -12.98 10.58
CA LYS A 399 3.10 -11.89 10.31
C LYS A 399 1.70 -12.23 10.81
N THR A 400 1.23 -13.44 10.51
CA THR A 400 -0.05 -13.96 11.00
C THR A 400 -0.12 -13.95 12.53
N ASN A 401 0.94 -14.40 13.20
CA ASN A 401 1.00 -14.43 14.67
C ASN A 401 1.12 -13.04 15.28
N ALA A 402 1.78 -12.09 14.62
CA ALA A 402 1.81 -10.70 15.06
C ALA A 402 0.40 -10.08 14.99
N GLU A 403 -0.31 -10.29 13.88
CA GLU A 403 -1.64 -9.75 13.65
C GLU A 403 -2.67 -10.33 14.64
N ASN A 404 -2.58 -11.63 14.95
CA ASN A 404 -3.36 -12.30 16.01
C ASN A 404 -3.10 -11.72 17.42
N ASN A 405 -1.89 -11.21 17.67
CA ASN A 405 -1.51 -10.50 18.89
C ASN A 405 -1.78 -8.99 18.83
N GLY A 406 -2.43 -8.49 17.77
CA GLY A 406 -2.79 -7.09 17.64
C GLY A 406 -1.63 -6.19 17.23
N VAL A 407 -0.65 -6.72 16.50
CA VAL A 407 0.49 -5.97 15.94
C VAL A 407 0.55 -6.22 14.43
N THR A 408 0.44 -5.20 13.59
CA THR A 408 0.72 -5.37 12.15
C THR A 408 2.20 -5.16 11.90
N VAL A 409 2.86 -6.11 11.23
CA VAL A 409 4.30 -6.05 10.97
C VAL A 409 4.61 -5.73 9.51
N THR A 410 5.55 -4.81 9.31
CA THR A 410 6.11 -4.44 8.00
C THR A 410 7.60 -4.73 7.97
N TYR A 411 8.06 -5.40 6.91
CA TYR A 411 9.45 -5.77 6.71
C TYR A 411 10.16 -4.83 5.72
N SER A 412 11.37 -4.35 6.05
CA SER A 412 12.16 -3.47 5.18
C SER A 412 13.67 -3.70 5.39
N GLY A 413 14.22 -4.68 4.66
CA GLY A 413 15.56 -5.22 4.96
C GLY A 413 15.62 -5.66 6.42
N THR A 414 16.78 -5.58 7.09
CA THR A 414 16.95 -6.05 8.49
C THR A 414 16.16 -5.26 9.57
N THR A 415 15.09 -4.55 9.20
CA THR A 415 14.17 -3.84 10.10
C THR A 415 12.75 -4.38 9.96
N ILE A 416 12.15 -4.74 11.08
CA ILE A 416 10.76 -5.14 11.26
C ILE A 416 10.09 -4.03 12.06
N ASN A 417 9.06 -3.39 11.50
CA ASN A 417 8.27 -2.38 12.21
C ASN A 417 6.93 -2.99 12.60
N GLY A 418 6.64 -3.05 13.90
CA GLY A 418 5.39 -3.56 14.47
C GLY A 418 4.48 -2.44 14.97
N ASP A 419 3.33 -2.29 14.31
CA ASP A 419 2.32 -1.30 14.62
C ASP A 419 1.25 -1.91 15.56
N ILE A 420 1.32 -1.54 16.84
CA ILE A 420 0.44 -1.99 17.90
C ILE A 420 -0.95 -1.39 17.69
N LYS A 421 -1.92 -2.26 17.37
CA LYS A 421 -3.36 -1.96 17.27
C LYS A 421 -4.08 -2.13 18.62
N THR A 422 -3.59 -3.01 19.49
CA THR A 422 -4.15 -3.24 20.84
C THR A 422 -3.03 -3.33 21.85
N ASP A 423 -2.99 -2.41 22.82
CA ASP A 423 -1.91 -2.31 23.80
C ASP A 423 -2.13 -3.21 25.04
N THR A 424 -3.31 -3.79 25.22
CA THR A 424 -3.69 -4.66 26.35
C THR A 424 -3.29 -6.14 26.21
N LYS A 425 -2.75 -6.56 25.07
CA LYS A 425 -2.32 -7.96 24.84
C LYS A 425 -1.03 -8.27 25.61
N PRO A 426 -0.84 -9.48 26.18
CA PRO A 426 0.38 -9.80 26.93
C PRO A 426 1.64 -9.80 26.04
N VAL A 427 2.65 -8.98 26.37
CA VAL A 427 3.86 -8.86 25.52
C VAL A 427 4.65 -10.16 25.44
N TRP A 428 4.72 -10.92 26.52
CA TRP A 428 5.44 -12.20 26.51
C TRP A 428 4.72 -13.28 25.68
N ALA A 429 3.39 -13.19 25.52
CA ALA A 429 2.67 -14.05 24.58
C ALA A 429 3.01 -13.69 23.12
N PHE A 430 3.05 -12.38 22.80
CA PHE A 430 3.50 -11.88 21.50
C PHE A 430 4.93 -12.33 21.17
N VAL A 431 5.92 -12.10 22.04
CA VAL A 431 7.33 -12.45 21.78
C VAL A 431 7.53 -13.95 21.56
N LYS A 432 6.83 -14.81 22.31
CA LYS A 432 6.87 -16.27 22.09
C LYS A 432 6.28 -16.64 20.72
N ALA A 433 5.03 -16.26 20.47
CA ALA A 433 4.29 -16.66 19.27
C ALA A 433 4.82 -16.06 17.97
N THR A 434 5.55 -14.94 18.03
CA THR A 434 6.15 -14.29 16.86
C THR A 434 7.64 -14.59 16.80
N ILE A 435 8.44 -13.94 17.64
CA ILE A 435 9.89 -13.97 17.53
C ILE A 435 10.45 -15.38 17.79
N LEU A 436 10.10 -16.02 18.91
CA LEU A 436 10.68 -17.32 19.28
C LEU A 436 10.19 -18.47 18.40
N ASP A 437 8.89 -18.53 18.09
CA ASP A 437 8.34 -19.59 17.24
C ASP A 437 8.85 -19.47 15.78
N SER A 438 8.98 -18.27 15.22
CA SER A 438 9.59 -18.09 13.89
C SER A 438 11.09 -18.40 13.86
N ILE A 439 11.84 -18.07 14.92
CA ILE A 439 13.24 -18.54 15.09
C ILE A 439 13.27 -20.08 15.04
N LYS A 440 12.35 -20.74 15.76
CA LYS A 440 12.25 -22.20 15.82
C LYS A 440 11.91 -22.80 14.45
N THR A 441 10.92 -22.26 13.74
CA THR A 441 10.55 -22.70 12.38
C THR A 441 11.74 -22.61 11.43
N VAL A 442 12.41 -21.46 11.37
CA VAL A 442 13.59 -21.26 10.51
C VAL A 442 14.74 -22.18 10.90
N SER A 443 14.94 -22.45 12.20
CA SER A 443 15.98 -23.38 12.67
C SER A 443 15.76 -24.85 12.29
N ASN A 444 14.55 -25.24 11.90
CA ASN A 444 14.26 -26.57 11.36
C ASN A 444 14.66 -26.66 9.87
N ASN A 445 14.47 -25.57 9.13
CA ASN A 445 14.80 -25.47 7.71
C ASN A 445 16.29 -25.14 7.47
N TYR A 446 16.96 -24.54 8.46
CA TYR A 446 18.35 -24.10 8.38
C TYR A 446 19.11 -24.44 9.67
N THR A 447 19.93 -25.49 9.60
CA THR A 447 20.58 -26.12 10.77
C THR A 447 21.84 -25.41 11.26
N ASP A 448 22.31 -24.38 10.55
CA ASP A 448 23.58 -23.71 10.86
C ASP A 448 23.45 -22.53 11.84
N ILE A 449 22.27 -22.31 12.43
CA ILE A 449 22.10 -21.39 13.57
C ILE A 449 22.64 -22.08 14.83
N GLN A 450 23.61 -21.48 15.49
CA GLN A 450 24.18 -21.97 16.75
C GLN A 450 23.38 -21.48 17.96
N SER A 451 23.05 -20.18 17.98
CA SER A 451 22.36 -19.51 19.07
C SER A 451 21.70 -18.21 18.62
N VAL A 452 20.76 -17.72 19.42
CA VAL A 452 20.10 -16.43 19.23
C VAL A 452 20.15 -15.62 20.53
N THR A 453 20.29 -14.31 20.42
CA THR A 453 20.18 -13.37 21.56
C THR A 453 19.20 -12.27 21.18
N ILE A 454 18.27 -11.93 22.07
CA ILE A 454 17.39 -10.76 21.93
C ILE A 454 17.80 -9.73 22.98
N ASN A 455 18.04 -8.48 22.56
CA ASN A 455 18.39 -7.38 23.46
C ASN A 455 17.43 -6.20 23.28
N ASP A 456 17.05 -5.56 24.38
CA ASP A 456 16.49 -4.21 24.36
C ASP A 456 17.58 -3.23 23.86
N LYS A 457 17.24 -2.40 22.89
CA LYS A 457 18.19 -1.47 22.26
C LYS A 457 18.48 -0.24 23.12
N ASP A 458 17.53 0.13 23.98
CA ASP A 458 17.59 1.32 24.82
C ASP A 458 18.15 1.00 26.22
N GLU A 459 18.09 -0.28 26.64
CA GLU A 459 18.54 -0.77 27.94
C GLU A 459 19.45 -2.00 27.77
N SER A 460 20.74 -1.81 27.51
CA SER A 460 21.68 -2.90 27.13
C SER A 460 21.89 -4.03 28.15
N GLU A 461 21.42 -3.85 29.39
CA GLU A 461 21.43 -4.90 30.42
C GLU A 461 20.23 -5.86 30.29
N LYS A 462 19.18 -5.47 29.55
CA LYS A 462 17.97 -6.27 29.30
C LYS A 462 18.13 -7.12 28.05
N THR A 463 18.36 -8.40 28.28
CA THR A 463 18.66 -9.38 27.23
C THR A 463 18.09 -10.75 27.61
N THR A 464 17.78 -11.59 26.63
CA THR A 464 17.51 -13.02 26.88
C THR A 464 18.75 -13.79 27.32
N GLY A 465 19.95 -13.19 27.14
CA GLY A 465 21.20 -13.92 27.09
C GLY A 465 21.27 -14.81 25.85
N VAL A 466 22.33 -15.63 25.78
CA VAL A 466 22.56 -16.55 24.66
C VAL A 466 21.62 -17.74 24.77
N MET A 467 20.60 -17.78 23.91
CA MET A 467 19.68 -18.91 23.78
C MET A 467 20.29 -19.92 22.81
N ALA A 468 20.70 -21.10 23.29
CA ALA A 468 21.23 -22.15 22.42
C ALA A 468 20.10 -22.73 21.53
N ILE A 469 20.40 -23.05 20.27
CA ILE A 469 19.36 -23.47 19.32
C ILE A 469 18.66 -24.78 19.73
N GLY A 470 19.35 -25.65 20.46
CA GLY A 470 18.79 -26.89 21.00
C GLY A 470 17.68 -26.62 22.02
N ASP A 471 17.92 -25.65 22.91
CA ASP A 471 16.92 -25.21 23.91
C ASP A 471 15.74 -24.51 23.24
N LEU A 472 15.96 -23.70 22.21
CA LEU A 472 14.88 -23.05 21.44
C LEU A 472 13.98 -24.03 20.69
N LYS A 473 14.53 -25.18 20.23
CA LYS A 473 13.72 -26.22 19.57
C LYS A 473 12.78 -26.94 20.54
N SER A 474 13.21 -27.13 21.79
CA SER A 474 12.44 -27.82 22.83
C SER A 474 12.58 -27.11 24.20
N PRO A 475 12.01 -25.90 24.36
CA PRO A 475 12.26 -25.08 25.53
C PRO A 475 11.56 -25.61 26.77
N SER A 476 12.28 -25.66 27.89
CA SER A 476 11.67 -25.88 29.21
C SER A 476 10.88 -24.65 29.66
N VAL A 477 9.97 -24.84 30.62
CA VAL A 477 9.25 -23.73 31.26
C VAL A 477 10.24 -22.75 31.90
N GLU A 478 11.24 -23.28 32.63
CA GLU A 478 12.32 -22.52 33.26
C GLU A 478 13.13 -21.69 32.25
N ASN A 479 13.45 -22.22 31.06
CA ASN A 479 14.14 -21.46 30.02
C ASN A 479 13.30 -20.28 29.53
N LEU A 480 12.01 -20.49 29.26
CA LEU A 480 11.10 -19.42 28.83
C LEU A 480 10.93 -18.35 29.92
N GLU A 481 10.81 -18.76 31.18
CA GLU A 481 10.71 -17.83 32.31
C GLU A 481 12.01 -17.01 32.46
N ASN A 482 13.17 -17.66 32.43
CA ASN A 482 14.47 -16.99 32.55
C ASN A 482 14.74 -16.01 31.39
N TRP A 483 14.44 -16.38 30.14
CA TRP A 483 14.62 -15.51 28.98
C TRP A 483 13.68 -14.29 29.03
N GLY A 484 12.40 -14.49 29.36
CA GLY A 484 11.43 -13.40 29.48
C GLY A 484 11.73 -12.47 30.66
N ASN A 485 12.05 -13.04 31.83
CA ASN A 485 12.44 -12.27 33.02
C ASN A 485 13.67 -11.40 32.77
N SER A 486 14.69 -11.94 32.10
CA SER A 486 15.92 -11.20 31.79
C SER A 486 15.71 -10.11 30.72
N LEU A 487 14.89 -10.39 29.69
CA LEU A 487 14.58 -9.42 28.64
C LEU A 487 13.68 -8.26 29.13
N PHE A 488 12.78 -8.51 30.08
CA PHE A 488 11.84 -7.48 30.57
C PHE A 488 12.16 -6.95 31.98
N GLY A 489 13.27 -7.39 32.58
CA GLY A 489 13.69 -6.99 33.92
C GLY A 489 12.68 -7.38 35.02
N LYS A 490 12.14 -8.60 34.94
CA LYS A 490 11.17 -9.16 35.90
C LYS A 490 11.79 -10.26 36.75
N THR A 491 11.15 -10.58 37.87
CA THR A 491 11.66 -11.53 38.87
C THR A 491 10.76 -12.73 39.10
N SER A 492 9.56 -12.74 38.51
CA SER A 492 8.56 -13.80 38.65
C SER A 492 7.70 -13.94 37.40
N SER A 493 7.14 -15.13 37.21
CA SER A 493 6.26 -15.45 36.07
C SER A 493 4.96 -14.65 36.10
N GLU A 494 4.45 -14.32 37.28
CA GLU A 494 3.29 -13.43 37.46
C GLU A 494 3.58 -12.02 36.95
N GLU A 495 4.73 -11.44 37.29
CA GLU A 495 5.16 -10.13 36.78
C GLU A 495 5.36 -10.13 35.26
N LEU A 496 5.88 -11.22 34.71
CA LEU A 496 6.12 -11.39 33.27
C LEU A 496 4.82 -11.57 32.47
N ILE A 497 3.84 -12.29 33.01
CA ILE A 497 2.52 -12.50 32.39
C ILE A 497 1.64 -11.24 32.48
N ALA A 498 1.82 -10.43 33.53
CA ALA A 498 1.10 -9.16 33.69
C ALA A 498 1.53 -8.06 32.72
N LEU A 499 2.69 -8.18 32.07
CA LEU A 499 3.17 -7.21 31.09
C LEU A 499 2.36 -7.23 29.79
N THR A 500 2.08 -6.04 29.28
CA THR A 500 1.26 -5.80 28.09
C THR A 500 2.07 -5.14 26.97
N LEU A 501 1.51 -5.08 25.75
CA LEU A 501 2.12 -4.35 24.63
C LEU A 501 2.25 -2.84 24.91
N ALA A 502 1.46 -2.27 25.83
CA ALA A 502 1.61 -0.89 26.31
C ALA A 502 2.98 -0.65 26.99
N ASP A 503 3.50 -1.64 27.71
CA ASP A 503 4.76 -1.55 28.47
C ASP A 503 6.01 -1.53 27.57
N VAL A 504 5.83 -1.80 26.27
CA VAL A 504 6.88 -1.79 25.23
C VAL A 504 6.56 -0.84 24.07
N GLU A 505 5.58 0.04 24.22
CA GLU A 505 5.26 1.04 23.20
C GLU A 505 6.45 1.99 22.97
N GLY A 506 6.93 2.05 21.73
CA GLY A 506 8.07 2.88 21.33
C GLY A 506 9.44 2.21 21.49
N LYS A 507 9.52 1.01 22.08
CA LYS A 507 10.80 0.30 22.28
C LYS A 507 11.31 -0.35 20.98
N SER A 508 12.63 -0.46 20.90
CA SER A 508 13.33 -1.17 19.83
C SER A 508 14.09 -2.37 20.40
N TYR A 509 14.04 -3.50 19.71
CA TYR A 509 14.75 -4.74 20.08
C TYR A 509 15.70 -5.15 18.96
N THR A 510 16.79 -5.83 19.31
CA THR A 510 17.69 -6.48 18.35
C THR A 510 17.64 -7.98 18.53
N VAL A 511 17.42 -8.72 17.45
CA VAL A 511 17.45 -10.18 17.39
C VAL A 511 18.72 -10.56 16.63
N GLU A 512 19.72 -11.07 17.35
CA GLU A 512 21.02 -11.46 16.79
C GLU A 512 21.15 -12.97 16.72
N PHE A 513 21.29 -13.49 15.50
CA PHE A 513 21.58 -14.88 15.20
C PHE A 513 23.09 -15.07 15.06
N THR A 514 23.66 -16.03 15.80
CA THR A 514 25.03 -16.49 15.60
C THR A 514 25.01 -17.81 14.84
N LEU A 515 25.72 -17.87 13.72
CA LEU A 515 25.85 -19.06 12.88
C LEU A 515 27.05 -19.93 13.30
N ASN A 516 27.06 -21.20 12.89
CA ASN A 516 28.12 -22.18 13.18
C ASN A 516 29.55 -21.72 12.79
N ASN A 517 29.66 -20.81 11.81
CA ASN A 517 30.93 -20.21 11.38
C ASN A 517 31.29 -18.91 12.13
N SER A 518 30.61 -18.63 13.26
CA SER A 518 30.69 -17.39 14.06
C SER A 518 30.23 -16.11 13.36
N SER A 519 29.62 -16.21 12.17
CA SER A 519 28.98 -15.05 11.52
C SER A 519 27.74 -14.63 12.29
N LYS A 520 27.45 -13.32 12.29
CA LYS A 520 26.29 -12.73 12.95
C LYS A 520 25.32 -12.15 11.92
N VAL A 521 24.03 -12.38 12.13
CA VAL A 521 22.94 -11.74 11.38
C VAL A 521 21.99 -11.09 12.38
N THR A 522 21.70 -9.81 12.20
CA THR A 522 20.90 -9.03 13.15
C THR A 522 19.67 -8.46 12.48
N TYR A 523 18.51 -8.61 13.12
CA TYR A 523 17.26 -7.94 12.77
C TYR A 523 16.89 -6.96 13.89
N THR A 524 16.36 -5.79 13.52
CA THR A 524 15.82 -4.82 14.49
C THR A 524 14.30 -4.89 14.46
N VAL A 525 13.66 -5.03 15.62
CA VAL A 525 12.20 -4.99 15.78
C VAL A 525 11.82 -3.70 16.49
N ASN A 526 11.20 -2.75 15.79
CA ASN A 526 10.70 -1.50 16.36
C ASN A 526 9.20 -1.67 16.66
N LEU A 527 8.75 -1.41 17.89
CA LEU A 527 7.34 -1.47 18.25
C LEU A 527 6.77 -0.07 18.49
N SER A 528 5.64 0.25 17.88
CA SER A 528 5.04 1.59 17.96
C SER A 528 3.51 1.55 17.85
N ASN A 529 2.80 2.48 18.49
CA ASN A 529 1.36 2.61 18.32
C ASN A 529 1.06 3.76 17.35
N GLN A 530 0.98 3.48 16.05
CA GLN A 530 0.81 4.52 15.03
C GLN A 530 -0.48 5.33 15.19
N THR A 531 -1.56 4.72 15.70
CA THR A 531 -2.80 5.45 15.98
C THR A 531 -2.60 6.49 17.09
N LYS A 532 -1.99 6.11 18.22
CA LYS A 532 -1.64 7.07 19.28
C LYS A 532 -0.64 8.12 18.80
N ILE A 533 0.37 7.74 18.00
CA ILE A 533 1.34 8.67 17.41
C ILE A 533 0.65 9.71 16.52
N ALA A 534 -0.29 9.29 15.66
CA ALA A 534 -1.07 10.19 14.81
C ALA A 534 -1.96 11.13 15.64
N THR A 535 -2.63 10.61 16.68
CA THR A 535 -3.42 11.41 17.63
C THR A 535 -2.55 12.44 18.36
N ALA A 536 -1.43 12.02 18.94
CA ALA A 536 -0.51 12.91 19.66
C ALA A 536 0.11 13.99 18.75
N LYS A 537 0.39 13.66 17.47
CA LYS A 537 0.80 14.65 16.45
C LYS A 537 -0.31 15.67 16.17
N THR A 538 -1.55 15.22 16.02
CA THR A 538 -2.72 16.10 15.83
C THR A 538 -2.97 17.00 17.04
N ASN A 539 -2.80 16.46 18.25
CA ASN A 539 -2.93 17.21 19.50
C ASN A 539 -1.81 18.25 19.66
N LEU A 540 -0.56 17.91 19.32
CA LEU A 540 0.55 18.87 19.28
C LEU A 540 0.31 19.98 18.23
N GLN A 541 -0.16 19.63 17.03
CA GLN A 541 -0.52 20.63 16.01
C GLN A 541 -1.66 21.55 16.47
N THR A 542 -2.62 21.02 17.22
CA THR A 542 -3.70 21.81 17.82
C THR A 542 -3.14 22.76 18.87
N LYS A 543 -2.25 22.28 19.76
CA LYS A 543 -1.54 23.12 20.75
C LYS A 543 -0.69 24.21 20.10
N VAL A 544 0.00 23.92 18.98
CA VAL A 544 0.74 24.94 18.20
C VAL A 544 -0.21 26.00 17.63
N LYS A 545 -1.34 25.59 17.03
CA LYS A 545 -2.36 26.53 16.53
C LYS A 545 -2.93 27.39 17.65
N THR A 546 -3.25 26.80 18.80
CA THR A 546 -3.72 27.51 19.99
C THR A 546 -2.66 28.48 20.52
N ALA A 547 -1.39 28.07 20.59
CA ALA A 547 -0.30 28.95 20.98
C ALA A 547 -0.20 30.16 20.04
N VAL A 548 -0.20 29.95 18.72
CA VAL A 548 -0.22 31.03 17.71
C VAL A 548 -1.42 31.95 17.89
N SER A 549 -2.64 31.42 18.05
CA SER A 549 -3.86 32.22 18.25
C SER A 549 -3.91 32.97 19.58
N ASN A 550 -3.10 32.60 20.57
CA ASN A 550 -3.01 33.29 21.86
C ASN A 550 -2.02 34.47 21.84
N LEU A 551 -1.20 34.63 20.78
CA LEU A 551 -0.24 35.74 20.62
C LEU A 551 -0.91 37.05 20.17
N ASN A 552 -1.90 37.54 20.91
CA ASN A 552 -2.79 38.62 20.44
C ASN A 552 -2.46 40.05 20.93
N GLU A 553 -1.41 40.30 21.73
CA GLU A 553 -1.33 41.57 22.50
C GLU A 553 -0.10 42.48 22.31
N ASN A 554 0.95 42.09 21.57
CA ASN A 554 2.17 42.93 21.50
C ASN A 554 2.22 43.92 20.33
N GLY A 555 1.42 43.76 19.27
CA GLY A 555 1.41 44.68 18.12
C GLY A 555 2.73 44.81 17.34
N LEU A 556 3.69 43.90 17.54
CA LEU A 556 5.01 43.91 16.88
C LEU A 556 5.08 43.04 15.63
N ALA A 557 4.29 41.99 15.55
CA ALA A 557 4.25 41.06 14.42
C ALA A 557 2.88 40.37 14.32
N ASP A 558 2.49 40.02 13.10
CA ASP A 558 1.42 39.05 12.86
C ASP A 558 2.04 37.65 12.80
N VAL A 559 1.40 36.66 13.43
CA VAL A 559 1.88 35.27 13.42
C VAL A 559 0.81 34.36 12.85
N SER A 560 1.18 33.49 11.92
CA SER A 560 0.31 32.46 11.36
C SER A 560 1.01 31.11 11.29
N VAL A 561 0.23 30.03 11.15
CA VAL A 561 0.76 28.68 10.97
C VAL A 561 0.02 27.96 9.85
N SER A 562 0.78 27.44 8.90
CA SER A 562 0.30 26.59 7.81
C SER A 562 1.06 25.27 7.85
N ASN A 563 0.34 24.17 8.11
CA ASN A 563 0.92 22.85 8.38
C ASN A 563 1.97 22.86 9.50
N GLN A 564 3.26 22.81 9.16
CA GLN A 564 4.42 22.82 10.07
C GLN A 564 5.27 24.11 9.92
N THR A 565 4.87 25.02 9.03
CA THR A 565 5.51 26.31 8.84
C THR A 565 4.80 27.37 9.70
N ILE A 566 5.56 28.04 10.55
CA ILE A 566 5.11 29.12 11.42
C ILE A 566 5.69 30.42 10.86
N SER A 567 4.85 31.25 10.24
CA SER A 567 5.27 32.49 9.61
C SER A 567 5.05 33.68 10.54
N THR A 568 6.11 34.41 10.85
CA THR A 568 6.11 35.63 11.65
C THR A 568 6.39 36.84 10.76
N VAL A 569 5.46 37.78 10.68
CA VAL A 569 5.53 38.99 9.85
C VAL A 569 5.68 40.21 10.76
N PHE A 570 6.90 40.72 10.93
CA PHE A 570 7.18 41.88 11.78
C PHE A 570 6.69 43.20 11.15
N ASN A 571 6.20 44.10 11.99
CA ASN A 571 5.67 45.40 11.58
C ASN A 571 6.77 46.42 11.21
N SER A 572 8.03 46.18 11.61
CA SER A 572 9.17 47.05 11.28
C SER A 572 10.45 46.25 11.08
N ALA A 573 11.27 46.69 10.12
CA ALA A 573 12.61 46.17 9.87
C ALA A 573 13.58 46.44 11.04
N GLU A 574 13.28 47.46 11.84
CA GLU A 574 14.09 47.95 12.96
C GLU A 574 13.70 47.32 14.31
N THR A 575 12.71 46.41 14.36
CA THR A 575 12.37 45.68 15.58
C THR A 575 13.58 44.87 16.04
N LYS A 576 14.00 45.02 17.30
CA LYS A 576 15.14 44.28 17.86
C LYS A 576 14.74 42.88 18.28
N ILE A 577 15.68 41.94 18.24
CA ILE A 577 15.48 40.57 18.70
C ILE A 577 15.24 40.53 20.24
N SER A 578 15.71 41.51 21.02
CA SER A 578 15.33 41.64 22.44
C SER A 578 13.83 41.93 22.65
N ASP A 579 13.19 42.61 21.71
CA ASP A 579 11.84 43.14 21.86
C ASP A 579 10.77 42.10 21.47
N VAL A 580 11.17 40.98 20.83
CA VAL A 580 10.25 39.91 20.39
C VAL A 580 9.93 38.88 21.49
N HIS A 581 10.24 39.18 22.75
CA HIS A 581 9.86 38.33 23.87
C HIS A 581 8.33 38.20 23.96
N GLY A 582 7.82 36.98 23.81
CA GLY A 582 6.38 36.71 23.74
C GLY A 582 5.75 36.86 22.36
N THR A 583 6.54 36.96 21.27
CA THR A 583 6.03 36.83 19.89
C THR A 583 6.81 35.75 19.12
N GLY A 584 6.28 35.33 17.96
CA GLY A 584 6.91 34.35 17.06
C GLY A 584 7.48 33.12 17.77
N LEU A 585 8.75 32.78 17.47
CA LEU A 585 9.49 31.67 18.07
C LEU A 585 9.48 31.68 19.61
N PHE A 586 9.80 32.81 20.24
CA PHE A 586 9.91 32.90 21.70
C PHE A 586 8.57 32.65 22.39
N GLY A 587 7.50 33.27 21.90
CA GLY A 587 6.16 33.07 22.43
C GLY A 587 5.68 31.62 22.30
N ILE A 588 5.82 31.04 21.11
CA ILE A 588 5.28 29.70 20.80
C ILE A 588 5.98 28.62 21.62
N LEU A 589 7.32 28.61 21.68
CA LEU A 589 8.02 27.58 22.44
C LEU A 589 7.75 27.71 23.94
N THR A 590 7.63 28.93 24.46
CA THR A 590 7.25 29.16 25.87
C THR A 590 5.85 28.63 26.19
N THR A 591 4.87 28.87 25.32
CA THR A 591 3.51 28.33 25.49
C THR A 591 3.49 26.80 25.35
N LEU A 592 4.18 26.24 24.36
CA LEU A 592 4.28 24.79 24.17
C LEU A 592 4.88 24.06 25.38
N LYS A 593 5.82 24.70 26.08
CA LYS A 593 6.40 24.17 27.31
C LYS A 593 5.36 24.01 28.41
N GLN A 594 4.47 24.99 28.56
CA GLN A 594 3.34 24.94 29.51
C GLN A 594 2.31 23.87 29.10
N GLU A 595 2.16 23.65 27.80
CA GLU A 595 1.27 22.64 27.20
C GLU A 595 1.82 21.19 27.22
N GLY A 596 2.98 20.95 27.86
CA GLY A 596 3.52 19.61 28.11
C GLY A 596 4.65 19.14 27.19
N VAL A 597 5.18 20.01 26.33
CA VAL A 597 6.37 19.69 25.53
C VAL A 597 7.61 19.51 26.42
N GLN A 598 8.42 18.50 26.12
CA GLN A 598 9.54 18.07 26.96
C GLN A 598 10.89 18.66 26.52
N LYS A 599 11.12 18.75 25.21
CA LYS A 599 12.43 19.07 24.62
C LYS A 599 12.28 19.75 23.26
N TYR A 600 13.26 20.59 22.94
CA TYR A 600 13.41 21.29 21.67
C TYR A 600 14.81 21.02 21.14
N LYS A 601 14.93 20.65 19.86
CA LYS A 601 16.21 20.51 19.15
C LYS A 601 16.22 21.40 17.92
N PHE A 602 17.17 22.31 17.87
CA PHE A 602 17.31 23.29 16.79
C PHE A 602 18.28 22.75 15.74
N ASN A 603 17.96 22.90 14.46
CA ASN A 603 18.87 22.54 13.37
C ASN A 603 19.83 23.71 13.10
N ASP A 604 20.76 23.94 14.02
CA ASP A 604 21.69 25.08 13.98
C ASP A 604 23.09 24.68 13.49
N THR A 605 23.90 25.70 13.16
CA THR A 605 25.26 25.51 12.63
C THR A 605 26.23 24.90 13.65
N ALA A 606 25.87 24.89 14.93
CA ALA A 606 26.68 24.42 16.06
C ALA A 606 26.45 22.93 16.41
N SER A 607 25.95 22.13 15.45
CA SER A 607 25.65 20.68 15.57
C SER A 607 24.42 20.30 16.40
N GLY A 608 23.38 21.13 16.35
CA GLY A 608 22.02 20.70 16.66
C GLY A 608 21.61 20.92 18.11
N THR A 609 21.74 22.16 18.60
CA THR A 609 21.53 22.54 20.02
C THR A 609 20.18 22.05 20.57
N GLU A 610 20.21 21.49 21.79
CA GLU A 610 19.05 20.94 22.49
C GLU A 610 18.78 21.68 23.80
N ILE A 611 17.53 22.03 24.05
CA ILE A 611 17.07 22.64 25.32
C ILE A 611 15.79 21.97 25.82
N THR A 612 15.62 21.94 27.14
CA THR A 612 14.38 21.50 27.80
C THR A 612 13.53 22.67 28.27
N GLU A 613 14.13 23.85 28.49
CA GLU A 613 13.47 25.09 28.90
C GLU A 613 13.74 26.22 27.89
N PRO A 614 12.72 26.79 27.24
CA PRO A 614 12.87 27.86 26.25
C PRO A 614 13.03 29.23 26.91
N THR A 615 14.10 29.43 27.68
CA THR A 615 14.39 30.74 28.30
C THR A 615 14.82 31.76 27.25
N LEU A 616 14.55 33.06 27.51
CA LEU A 616 14.98 34.16 26.63
C LEU A 616 16.48 34.11 26.35
N GLU A 617 17.30 33.95 27.39
CA GLU A 617 18.77 33.86 27.27
C GLU A 617 19.22 32.65 26.43
N GLY A 618 18.64 31.47 26.66
CA GLY A 618 18.97 30.26 25.90
C GLY A 618 18.58 30.36 24.42
N LEU A 619 17.40 30.90 24.13
CA LEU A 619 16.93 31.12 22.77
C LEU A 619 17.71 32.22 22.02
N LEU A 620 18.15 33.27 22.71
CA LEU A 620 19.07 34.27 22.13
C LEU A 620 20.42 33.63 21.76
N GLY A 621 20.97 32.77 22.63
CA GLY A 621 22.19 32.00 22.33
C GLY A 621 22.04 31.11 21.10
N ILE A 622 20.88 30.46 20.92
CA ILE A 622 20.58 29.65 19.74
C ILE A 622 20.45 30.50 18.48
N LEU A 623 19.75 31.64 18.53
CA LEU A 623 19.59 32.51 17.36
C LEU A 623 20.94 33.10 16.89
N ALA A 624 21.92 33.27 17.78
CA ALA A 624 23.26 33.70 17.39
C ALA A 624 23.93 32.71 16.40
N ASN A 625 23.66 31.40 16.53
CA ASN A 625 24.20 30.38 15.63
C ASN A 625 23.66 30.50 14.19
N TYR A 626 22.50 31.13 13.99
CA TYR A 626 21.92 31.41 12.65
C TYR A 626 22.36 32.76 12.06
N LEU A 627 22.86 33.66 12.91
CA LEU A 627 23.25 35.04 12.58
C LEU A 627 24.77 35.24 12.45
N SER A 628 25.55 34.17 12.54
CA SER A 628 27.02 34.18 12.58
C SER A 628 27.70 35.06 11.51
N PRO A 629 28.75 35.84 11.85
CA PRO A 629 29.41 35.92 13.16
C PRO A 629 28.97 37.15 13.97
N ILE A 630 28.10 36.95 14.97
CA ILE A 630 27.68 37.97 15.94
C ILE A 630 27.80 37.37 17.35
N ASP A 631 28.35 38.11 18.32
CA ASP A 631 28.45 37.66 19.72
C ASP A 631 27.08 37.76 20.42
N SER A 632 26.88 36.89 21.40
CA SER A 632 25.70 36.78 22.26
C SER A 632 25.29 38.07 22.99
N SER A 633 26.21 39.02 23.21
CA SER A 633 25.87 40.35 23.75
C SER A 633 25.20 41.25 22.70
N ASP A 634 25.61 41.14 21.44
CA ASP A 634 25.23 42.05 20.35
C ASP A 634 23.91 41.62 19.68
N ILE A 635 23.52 40.34 19.77
CA ILE A 635 22.23 39.87 19.26
C ILE A 635 21.04 40.62 19.86
N THR A 636 21.15 41.07 21.12
CA THR A 636 20.09 41.84 21.80
C THR A 636 19.74 43.15 21.09
N ASN A 637 20.72 43.78 20.43
CA ASN A 637 20.52 45.00 19.63
C ASN A 637 20.38 44.74 18.13
N THR A 638 20.52 43.49 17.69
CA THR A 638 20.38 43.09 16.29
C THR A 638 18.90 43.11 15.90
N THR A 639 18.61 43.53 14.66
CA THR A 639 17.24 43.64 14.15
C THR A 639 16.74 42.34 13.54
N VAL A 640 15.43 42.11 13.62
CA VAL A 640 14.74 40.92 13.06
C VAL A 640 14.94 40.75 11.56
N SER A 641 15.29 41.82 10.83
CA SER A 641 15.64 41.76 9.40
C SER A 641 16.79 40.79 9.10
N ASN A 642 17.69 40.53 10.06
CA ASN A 642 18.79 39.58 9.87
C ASN A 642 18.36 38.11 10.01
N LEU A 643 17.14 37.86 10.50
CA LEU A 643 16.51 36.52 10.55
C LEU A 643 15.66 36.23 9.29
N VAL A 644 15.46 37.21 8.41
CA VAL A 644 14.79 36.99 7.11
C VAL A 644 15.65 36.04 6.27
N ASP A 645 14.98 35.15 5.54
CA ASP A 645 15.59 34.07 4.75
C ASP A 645 16.44 33.05 5.56
N LYS A 646 16.32 33.03 6.90
CA LYS A 646 16.96 32.02 7.77
C LYS A 646 16.00 30.85 8.04
N ASP A 647 16.44 29.64 7.68
CA ASP A 647 15.71 28.39 7.89
C ASP A 647 15.86 27.89 9.34
N VAL A 648 15.09 28.47 10.26
CA VAL A 648 15.10 28.10 11.68
C VAL A 648 14.15 26.92 11.91
N ARG A 649 14.70 25.70 11.87
CA ARG A 649 13.93 24.47 12.15
C ARG A 649 14.10 24.01 13.59
N VAL A 650 12.97 23.69 14.22
CA VAL A 650 12.90 23.22 15.60
C VAL A 650 12.15 21.90 15.64
N LYS A 651 12.83 20.82 16.02
CA LYS A 651 12.20 19.55 16.33
C LYS A 651 11.72 19.57 17.78
N VAL A 652 10.42 19.36 17.94
CA VAL A 652 9.67 19.45 19.19
C VAL A 652 9.33 18.04 19.66
N THR A 653 9.81 17.65 20.85
CA THR A 653 9.50 16.36 21.47
C THR A 653 8.35 16.52 22.47
N TYR A 654 7.18 15.96 22.14
CA TYR A 654 5.96 16.00 22.94
C TYR A 654 5.64 14.60 23.48
N LYS A 655 5.20 14.51 24.74
CA LYS A 655 4.80 13.24 25.37
C LYS A 655 3.37 13.33 25.88
N GLU A 656 2.52 12.42 25.43
CA GLU A 656 1.09 12.35 25.76
C GLU A 656 0.71 10.89 26.06
N ASN A 657 0.14 10.62 27.24
CA ASN A 657 -0.34 9.29 27.63
C ASN A 657 0.66 8.14 27.36
N ASN A 658 1.93 8.37 27.76
CA ASN A 658 3.12 7.55 27.48
C ASN A 658 3.65 7.51 26.04
N THR A 659 2.88 7.88 25.03
CA THR A 659 3.37 8.03 23.65
C THR A 659 4.27 9.26 23.52
N THR A 660 5.50 9.08 23.03
CA THR A 660 6.40 10.20 22.70
C THR A 660 6.40 10.42 21.19
N VAL A 661 6.22 11.67 20.75
CA VAL A 661 6.26 12.05 19.33
C VAL A 661 7.22 13.21 19.10
N GLU A 662 7.90 13.19 17.95
CA GLU A 662 8.68 14.31 17.47
C GLU A 662 8.03 14.91 16.22
N VAL A 663 7.94 16.24 16.17
CA VAL A 663 7.48 17.00 15.00
C VAL A 663 8.45 18.16 14.77
N GLU A 664 8.93 18.30 13.54
CA GLU A 664 9.75 19.44 13.13
C GLU A 664 8.83 20.59 12.69
N TYR A 665 9.14 21.81 13.12
CA TYR A 665 8.49 23.03 12.70
C TYR A 665 9.53 23.99 12.13
N THR A 666 9.21 24.63 11.01
CA THR A 666 10.03 25.69 10.41
C THR A 666 9.47 27.04 10.82
N PHE A 667 10.33 27.94 11.28
CA PHE A 667 9.97 29.32 11.61
C PHE A 667 10.47 30.25 10.51
N ASP A 668 9.53 30.82 9.76
CA ASP A 668 9.81 31.79 8.70
C ASP A 668 9.65 33.20 9.26
N PHE A 669 10.64 34.06 9.03
CA PHE A 669 10.62 35.46 9.46
C PHE A 669 10.57 36.38 8.25
N SER A 670 9.69 37.38 8.31
CA SER A 670 9.51 38.39 7.27
C SER A 670 9.16 39.75 7.90
N VAL A 671 9.23 40.81 7.10
CA VAL A 671 8.90 42.18 7.51
C VAL A 671 7.85 42.74 6.56
N LYS A 672 6.87 43.50 7.07
CA LYS A 672 5.85 44.13 6.24
C LYS A 672 6.47 45.05 5.18
N PRO A 673 6.03 44.99 3.91
CA PRO A 673 6.51 45.88 2.88
C PRO A 673 6.12 47.33 3.21
N GLN A 674 7.09 48.24 3.10
CA GLN A 674 6.89 49.65 3.44
C GLN A 674 5.96 50.30 2.40
N THR A 675 4.76 50.71 2.81
CA THR A 675 3.82 51.41 1.94
C THR A 675 4.29 52.83 1.67
N ALA A 676 4.64 53.13 0.42
CA ALA A 676 5.12 54.44 0.01
C ALA A 676 4.00 55.50 -0.09
N SER A 677 3.49 55.98 1.05
CA SER A 677 2.66 57.19 1.09
C SER A 677 2.61 57.83 2.48
N GLU A 678 3.53 58.76 2.77
CA GLU A 678 3.30 59.95 3.61
C GLU A 678 4.53 60.87 3.57
N ASN A 679 4.71 61.55 2.43
CA ASN A 679 5.56 62.75 2.31
C ASN A 679 5.12 63.58 1.09
N ALA A 680 3.83 63.94 1.09
CA ALA A 680 3.30 65.01 0.25
C ALA A 680 3.10 66.27 1.11
N THR A 681 4.20 66.77 1.69
CA THR A 681 4.18 68.03 2.43
C THR A 681 3.96 69.16 1.43
N ILE A 682 2.80 69.81 1.56
CA ILE A 682 2.46 71.00 0.81
C ILE A 682 3.25 72.17 1.42
N GLU A 683 4.15 72.76 0.66
CA GLU A 683 4.56 74.17 0.81
C GLU A 683 4.21 74.91 -0.48
N GLY A 684 3.85 76.19 -0.36
CA GLY A 684 3.31 77.03 -1.44
C GLY A 684 3.94 78.41 -1.53
#